data_AF-A0A235BSK0-F1
#
_entry.id   AF-A0A235BSK0-F1
#
_cell.length_a   1.000
_cell.length_b   1.000
_cell.length_c   1.000
_cell.angle_alpha   90.00
_cell.angle_beta   90.00
_cell.angle_gamma   90.00
#
_symmetry.space_group_name_H-M   'P 1'
#
loop_
_entity.id
_entity.type
_entity.pdbx_description
1 polymer ?
#
loop_
_entity_poly.entity_id
_entity_poly.type
_entity_poly.pdbx_seq_one_letter_code
_entity_poly.pdbx_strand_id
1 'polypeptide(L)'
;MSRRIIRLLVIGFGMLLAGGLDSAEINAVHNGLSILGMKEKELGFYKQWATDSFFRLEAIDHLLDNPLETAGYVDSSAARFIRNERAAFSLAWFQFLETDVKLGKNDSIRLQKEVKVKAEKAVNGTARLPVRFSRAISFVIGGFKIGDRYLKKATAHLTDKELNVLLGEAPGFWADEDDTLSPTLCGTLHREFGQAYDTTKEVKAETVLAYVRKLDRRSLALSGLAVVYAAQEAERLLTEEPLEFPHENQTDVVPGIAGGVYFKAETEFGLVVIGGDGDNRYNRDCCLIIELGGDDIYYNRAGGAIGVLSEPFSVVIDLAGNDLYACEKVFSQGAALFGAGVLIDIQGDDTYRSSHYSQGAAIFGTGVLADRNGRDIYDAGFYAQGAGHFGTAFLTDSKGNDSYRCYCYGQGFGSTWGYGLLLDKEGNDTYYAGGKYNHAPLLPYEFRSFAQGFALGWRPDASGGIGFLCDSAGNDFYNAEVFAQATSYWYSLGAIWDGSGYDHYSAAQYSQGAGIHLSVGCLINNQGNDSYYSRLGPSQGEGHDLSVGVLLDRKGNDVYHASGGQGTALTNSVGLFVDITGNDVYSSTEKLALAGGKPARGFASAGMFVDMAGKDYYTSGSAGSDFGFWTNGTYGAGMDFSSEPVAGDEAEQGDTLQLIGSLELPVDSVFKIAALWEVGNARAKVRQARKQLKELGKEAIEYVFEHKLDTKSGLESRAVEALFKAWPDTAKPYLYKALYDERRRARANAVYWLGKLKQDAKDGVDSLFLAMKQKRASPRWVAKALGEIGDSTVVPRILFLLKDGYEPSRIVTAEACGKLKNPVAIPDLIRILGDRLFTVRSAAEMALTKIGKPGLEPLLDRMTVMKSPGLGHTIRASGKIAAELDTIKDRELLVRCRKAFVSYLRYDEPFVRLVAVQALENFLDDPLRRTLEAARAEETNRFVLAGFGKILAEH
;
A
#
# COMPACT_ATOMS: atom_id res chain seq x y z
N MET A 1 6.83 -25.45 3.10
CA MET A 1 8.18 -24.91 3.37
C MET A 1 8.04 -23.88 4.49
N SER A 2 8.84 -23.97 5.55
CA SER A 2 8.37 -23.54 6.88
C SER A 2 8.53 -22.05 7.18
N ARG A 3 7.56 -21.50 7.94
CA ARG A 3 7.61 -20.21 8.67
C ARG A 3 8.94 -19.93 9.41
N ARG A 4 9.78 -20.95 9.65
CA ARG A 4 11.12 -20.78 10.25
C ARG A 4 12.11 -20.04 9.35
N ILE A 5 12.01 -20.11 8.02
CA ILE A 5 12.97 -19.41 7.13
C ILE A 5 12.69 -17.92 7.10
N ILE A 6 11.41 -17.50 7.10
CA ILE A 6 11.01 -16.09 7.24
C ILE A 6 11.44 -15.56 8.61
N ARG A 7 11.19 -16.31 9.71
CA ARG A 7 11.79 -15.98 11.01
C ARG A 7 13.32 -15.89 10.95
N LEU A 8 14.02 -16.70 10.16
CA LEU A 8 15.48 -16.61 10.02
C LEU A 8 15.95 -15.48 9.10
N LEU A 9 15.13 -14.95 8.20
CA LEU A 9 15.45 -13.78 7.38
C LEU A 9 15.11 -12.46 8.09
N VAL A 10 14.02 -12.46 8.88
CA VAL A 10 13.60 -11.35 9.74
C VAL A 10 14.44 -11.29 11.04
N ILE A 11 14.79 -12.44 11.64
CA ILE A 11 15.53 -12.52 12.92
C ILE A 11 17.01 -12.87 12.73
N GLY A 12 17.39 -13.61 11.68
CA GLY A 12 18.68 -14.32 11.63
C GLY A 12 19.89 -13.55 11.10
N PHE A 13 19.77 -12.27 10.74
CA PHE A 13 20.93 -11.42 10.42
C PHE A 13 20.83 -9.98 10.94
N GLY A 14 19.76 -9.62 11.67
CA GLY A 14 19.52 -8.28 12.23
C GLY A 14 19.83 -8.16 13.73
N MET A 15 20.37 -9.19 14.38
CA MET A 15 20.53 -9.20 15.85
C MET A 15 21.69 -8.34 16.39
N LEU A 16 22.20 -7.37 15.63
CA LEU A 16 23.29 -6.51 16.08
C LEU A 16 23.16 -5.01 15.76
N LEU A 17 22.11 -4.56 15.07
CA LEU A 17 21.85 -3.12 14.91
C LEU A 17 20.35 -2.83 15.08
N ALA A 18 20.05 -1.90 16.00
CA ALA A 18 18.71 -1.44 16.35
C ALA A 18 17.93 -0.99 15.10
N GLY A 19 16.64 -1.28 15.05
CA GLY A 19 15.84 -0.94 13.88
C GLY A 19 14.50 -1.67 13.86
N GLY A 20 13.67 -1.38 14.84
CA GLY A 20 12.27 -1.82 14.96
C GLY A 20 11.67 -1.13 16.17
N LEU A 21 10.42 -1.43 16.53
CA LEU A 21 9.94 -0.96 17.81
C LEU A 21 10.82 -1.56 18.93
N ASP A 22 11.33 -0.73 19.82
CA ASP A 22 12.15 -1.19 20.94
C ASP A 22 11.29 -1.88 22.02
N SER A 23 11.92 -2.37 23.10
CA SER A 23 11.17 -3.06 24.15
C SER A 23 10.19 -2.15 24.89
N ALA A 24 10.49 -0.86 25.07
CA ALA A 24 9.61 0.10 25.72
C ALA A 24 8.43 0.48 24.81
N GLU A 25 8.70 0.73 23.53
CA GLU A 25 7.71 1.05 22.49
C GLU A 25 6.73 -0.12 22.29
N ILE A 26 7.25 -1.36 22.16
CA ILE A 26 6.43 -2.58 22.09
C ILE A 26 5.59 -2.73 23.36
N ASN A 27 6.15 -2.44 24.54
CA ASN A 27 5.39 -2.52 25.79
C ASN A 27 4.25 -1.48 25.83
N ALA A 28 4.47 -0.27 25.34
CA ALA A 28 3.41 0.74 25.23
C ALA A 28 2.29 0.28 24.29
N VAL A 29 2.65 -0.24 23.11
CA VAL A 29 1.69 -0.84 22.18
C VAL A 29 0.96 -2.03 22.82
N HIS A 30 1.65 -2.95 23.48
CA HIS A 30 1.05 -4.09 24.17
C HIS A 30 0.11 -3.69 25.29
N ASN A 31 0.43 -2.61 26.03
CA ASN A 31 -0.48 -2.03 27.00
C ASN A 31 -1.78 -1.61 26.31
N GLY A 32 -1.69 -0.88 25.20
CA GLY A 32 -2.85 -0.46 24.41
C GLY A 32 -3.71 -1.64 23.97
N LEU A 33 -3.09 -2.67 23.40
CA LEU A 33 -3.78 -3.89 22.98
C LEU A 33 -4.50 -4.59 24.14
N SER A 34 -3.86 -4.67 25.31
CA SER A 34 -4.45 -5.24 26.51
C SER A 34 -5.77 -4.56 26.86
N ILE A 35 -5.82 -3.23 26.78
CA ILE A 35 -7.01 -2.42 27.09
C ILE A 35 -8.07 -2.49 25.99
N LEU A 36 -7.69 -2.82 24.76
CA LEU A 36 -8.63 -3.12 23.70
C LEU A 36 -9.20 -4.55 23.82
N GLY A 37 -8.70 -5.36 24.76
CA GLY A 37 -9.07 -6.78 24.89
C GLY A 37 -8.54 -7.62 23.72
N MET A 38 -7.41 -7.18 23.15
CA MET A 38 -6.77 -7.76 21.98
C MET A 38 -5.40 -8.33 22.34
N LYS A 39 -5.02 -9.39 21.61
CA LYS A 39 -3.65 -9.90 21.58
C LYS A 39 -3.01 -9.49 20.26
N GLU A 40 -1.70 -9.30 20.25
CA GLU A 40 -0.93 -8.95 19.04
C GLU A 40 -1.28 -9.80 17.81
N LYS A 41 -1.32 -11.14 17.97
CA LYS A 41 -1.70 -12.08 16.89
C LYS A 41 -3.11 -11.89 16.32
N GLU A 42 -3.95 -11.08 16.96
CA GLU A 42 -5.31 -10.76 16.53
C GLU A 42 -5.38 -9.49 15.66
N LEU A 43 -4.25 -8.80 15.46
CA LEU A 43 -4.12 -7.66 14.56
C LEU A 43 -4.03 -8.06 13.08
N GLY A 44 -3.63 -9.30 12.78
CA GLY A 44 -3.48 -9.77 11.41
C GLY A 44 -4.80 -10.02 10.67
N PHE A 45 -4.75 -9.99 9.33
CA PHE A 45 -5.94 -10.13 8.48
C PHE A 45 -6.06 -11.47 7.76
N TYR A 46 -7.29 -11.90 7.52
CA TYR A 46 -7.53 -13.07 6.67
C TYR A 46 -7.37 -12.73 5.18
N LYS A 47 -6.48 -13.44 4.49
CA LYS A 47 -6.01 -13.04 3.15
C LYS A 47 -6.78 -13.61 1.95
N GLN A 48 -7.87 -14.38 2.08
CA GLN A 48 -8.54 -14.99 0.90
C GLN A 48 -9.55 -14.09 0.15
N TRP A 49 -9.30 -12.77 0.09
CA TRP A 49 -10.19 -11.84 -0.61
C TRP A 49 -9.91 -11.76 -2.11
N ALA A 50 -8.65 -11.88 -2.53
CA ALA A 50 -8.32 -12.10 -3.95
C ALA A 50 -8.49 -13.59 -4.32
N THR A 51 -9.16 -13.85 -5.45
CA THR A 51 -9.39 -15.22 -5.96
C THR A 51 -8.16 -15.84 -6.60
N ASP A 52 -7.22 -15.00 -7.02
CA ASP A 52 -5.94 -15.39 -7.58
C ASP A 52 -4.82 -14.90 -6.66
N SER A 53 -3.97 -15.81 -6.22
CA SER A 53 -2.84 -15.53 -5.33
C SER A 53 -1.50 -15.65 -6.01
N PHE A 54 -1.47 -15.89 -7.34
CA PHE A 54 -0.23 -16.15 -8.07
C PHE A 54 0.76 -14.98 -7.97
N PHE A 55 0.26 -13.75 -7.92
CA PHE A 55 1.08 -12.54 -7.86
C PHE A 55 1.44 -12.08 -6.44
N ARG A 56 0.99 -12.78 -5.39
CA ARG A 56 1.25 -12.34 -4.00
C ARG A 56 2.72 -12.47 -3.62
N LEU A 57 3.19 -11.50 -2.84
CA LEU A 57 4.48 -11.56 -2.18
C LEU A 57 4.31 -12.04 -0.72
N GLU A 58 5.08 -13.05 -0.32
CA GLU A 58 5.11 -13.67 1.01
C GLU A 58 5.44 -12.63 2.09
N ALA A 59 6.32 -11.66 1.79
CA ALA A 59 6.67 -10.56 2.69
C ALA A 59 5.45 -9.69 3.05
N ILE A 60 4.67 -9.27 2.05
CA ILE A 60 3.47 -8.44 2.26
C ILE A 60 2.40 -9.24 3.02
N ASP A 61 2.22 -10.50 2.63
CA ASP A 61 1.33 -11.43 3.31
C ASP A 61 1.73 -11.61 4.79
N HIS A 62 3.02 -11.57 5.11
CA HIS A 62 3.53 -11.66 6.47
C HIS A 62 3.30 -10.37 7.26
N LEU A 63 3.53 -9.20 6.68
CA LEU A 63 3.29 -7.91 7.33
C LEU A 63 1.80 -7.66 7.63
N LEU A 64 0.91 -8.06 6.71
CA LEU A 64 -0.54 -8.04 6.95
C LEU A 64 -0.98 -9.00 8.07
N ASP A 65 -0.22 -10.07 8.34
CA ASP A 65 -0.48 -11.02 9.43
C ASP A 65 0.16 -10.55 10.75
N ASN A 66 1.24 -9.78 10.69
CA ASN A 66 2.05 -9.34 11.85
C ASN A 66 2.35 -7.83 11.75
N PRO A 67 1.34 -6.95 11.92
CA PRO A 67 1.49 -5.51 11.68
C PRO A 67 2.61 -4.83 12.48
N LEU A 68 2.91 -5.31 13.70
CA LEU A 68 3.97 -4.75 14.55
C LEU A 68 5.39 -5.06 14.04
N GLU A 69 5.57 -6.00 13.12
CA GLU A 69 6.87 -6.30 12.51
C GLU A 69 7.20 -5.35 11.33
N THR A 70 6.26 -4.48 10.92
CA THR A 70 6.40 -3.60 9.75
C THR A 70 7.56 -2.63 9.88
N ALA A 71 7.65 -1.89 10.98
CA ALA A 71 8.74 -0.93 11.18
C ALA A 71 10.11 -1.63 11.16
N GLY A 72 10.21 -2.79 11.81
CA GLY A 72 11.45 -3.57 11.82
C GLY A 72 11.85 -4.12 10.45
N TYR A 73 10.88 -4.47 9.61
CA TYR A 73 11.14 -4.87 8.23
C TYR A 73 11.73 -3.71 7.41
N VAL A 74 11.14 -2.51 7.52
CA VAL A 74 11.57 -1.29 6.80
C VAL A 74 12.96 -0.85 7.27
N ASP A 75 13.18 -0.71 8.58
CA ASP A 75 14.50 -0.40 9.17
C ASP A 75 15.58 -1.39 8.71
N SER A 76 15.29 -2.69 8.74
CA SER A 76 16.26 -3.72 8.34
C SER A 76 16.59 -3.69 6.84
N SER A 77 15.66 -3.17 6.02
CA SER A 77 15.85 -2.97 4.59
C SER A 77 16.75 -1.74 4.35
N ALA A 78 16.38 -0.60 4.94
CA ALA A 78 17.15 0.65 4.88
C ALA A 78 18.61 0.45 5.34
N ALA A 79 18.81 -0.20 6.50
CA ALA A 79 20.14 -0.49 7.03
C ALA A 79 21.02 -1.35 6.10
N ARG A 80 20.44 -2.13 5.17
CA ARG A 80 21.19 -2.89 4.17
C ARG A 80 21.54 -2.05 2.94
N PHE A 81 20.71 -1.06 2.61
CA PHE A 81 20.95 -0.11 1.53
C PHE A 81 22.14 0.80 1.89
N ILE A 82 22.04 1.46 3.05
CA ILE A 82 23.00 2.47 3.51
C ILE A 82 24.41 1.92 3.71
N ARG A 83 24.56 0.66 4.16
CA ARG A 83 25.89 0.06 4.43
C ARG A 83 26.72 -0.23 3.18
N ASN A 84 26.14 -0.24 1.99
CA ASN A 84 26.84 -0.67 0.78
C ASN A 84 27.09 0.51 -0.17
N GLU A 85 28.14 1.27 0.13
CA GLU A 85 28.51 2.58 -0.48
C GLU A 85 28.86 2.56 -2.00
N ARG A 86 28.85 1.41 -2.68
CA ARG A 86 29.15 1.31 -4.14
C ARG A 86 28.05 0.62 -4.98
N ALA A 87 26.84 0.43 -4.46
CA ALA A 87 26.24 -0.90 -4.59
C ALA A 87 24.90 -1.05 -5.32
N ALA A 88 24.85 -0.67 -6.60
CA ALA A 88 23.78 -1.11 -7.49
C ALA A 88 23.57 -2.64 -7.45
N PHE A 89 24.65 -3.44 -7.43
CA PHE A 89 24.54 -4.91 -7.38
C PHE A 89 24.01 -5.42 -6.05
N SER A 90 24.47 -4.86 -4.92
CA SER A 90 24.00 -5.31 -3.60
C SER A 90 22.54 -4.97 -3.38
N LEU A 91 22.09 -3.80 -3.86
CA LEU A 91 20.68 -3.40 -3.84
C LEU A 91 19.81 -4.36 -4.66
N ALA A 92 20.21 -4.59 -5.91
CA ALA A 92 19.54 -5.57 -6.78
C ALA A 92 19.48 -6.95 -6.14
N TRP A 93 20.60 -7.42 -5.59
CA TRP A 93 20.68 -8.72 -4.92
C TRP A 93 19.74 -8.82 -3.72
N PHE A 94 19.72 -7.79 -2.86
CA PHE A 94 18.85 -7.76 -1.69
C PHE A 94 17.37 -7.79 -2.10
N GLN A 95 16.99 -6.99 -3.09
CA GLN A 95 15.61 -6.93 -3.58
C GLN A 95 15.08 -8.32 -3.98
N PHE A 96 15.91 -9.20 -4.56
CA PHE A 96 15.47 -10.54 -4.94
C PHE A 96 15.30 -11.50 -3.76
N LEU A 97 15.89 -11.19 -2.60
CA LEU A 97 15.58 -11.88 -1.34
C LEU A 97 14.16 -11.51 -0.88
N GLU A 98 13.74 -10.28 -1.12
CA GLU A 98 12.45 -9.74 -0.66
C GLU A 98 11.26 -10.07 -1.58
N THR A 99 11.48 -10.24 -2.89
CA THR A 99 10.40 -10.38 -3.90
C THR A 99 10.02 -11.82 -4.28
N ASP A 100 10.29 -12.80 -3.41
CA ASP A 100 9.99 -14.24 -3.59
C ASP A 100 10.65 -14.93 -4.79
N VAL A 101 11.67 -14.31 -5.38
CA VAL A 101 12.45 -14.94 -6.45
C VAL A 101 13.37 -16.06 -5.89
N LYS A 102 13.53 -16.12 -4.55
CA LYS A 102 14.23 -17.17 -3.79
C LYS A 102 15.68 -17.36 -4.24
N LEU A 103 16.37 -16.25 -4.51
CA LEU A 103 17.79 -16.24 -4.81
C LEU A 103 18.59 -16.28 -3.50
N GLY A 104 19.56 -17.19 -3.38
CA GLY A 104 20.38 -17.36 -2.17
C GLY A 104 21.84 -17.05 -2.41
N LYS A 105 22.63 -16.84 -1.34
CA LYS A 105 24.06 -16.45 -1.44
C LYS A 105 24.88 -17.30 -2.44
N ASN A 106 24.58 -18.59 -2.54
CA ASN A 106 25.24 -19.49 -3.49
C ASN A 106 24.95 -19.16 -4.97
N ASP A 107 23.75 -18.66 -5.28
CA ASP A 107 23.41 -18.20 -6.63
C ASP A 107 24.22 -16.96 -7.00
N SER A 108 24.36 -16.00 -6.08
CA SER A 108 25.20 -14.81 -6.27
C SER A 108 26.67 -15.21 -6.53
N ILE A 109 27.25 -16.05 -5.68
CA ILE A 109 28.64 -16.54 -5.84
C ILE A 109 28.82 -17.24 -7.20
N ARG A 110 27.86 -18.09 -7.57
CA ARG A 110 27.89 -18.79 -8.85
C ARG A 110 27.82 -17.81 -10.02
N LEU A 111 26.88 -16.87 -9.98
CA LEU A 111 26.70 -15.87 -11.03
C LEU A 111 27.97 -15.03 -11.21
N GLN A 112 28.54 -14.51 -10.13
CA GLN A 112 29.79 -13.75 -10.15
C GLN A 112 30.93 -14.58 -10.77
N LYS A 113 31.06 -15.85 -10.39
CA LYS A 113 32.06 -16.75 -10.97
C LYS A 113 31.85 -16.95 -12.47
N GLU A 114 30.61 -17.14 -12.91
CA GLU A 114 30.28 -17.30 -14.33
C GLU A 114 30.60 -16.03 -15.14
N VAL A 115 30.31 -14.84 -14.60
CA VAL A 115 30.68 -13.55 -15.23
C VAL A 115 32.21 -13.41 -15.29
N LYS A 116 32.93 -13.66 -14.20
CA LYS A 116 34.40 -13.61 -14.15
C LYS A 116 35.06 -14.51 -15.20
N VAL A 117 34.60 -15.76 -15.31
CA VAL A 117 35.12 -16.71 -16.32
C VAL A 117 34.86 -16.21 -17.74
N LYS A 118 33.72 -15.54 -17.99
CA LYS A 118 33.47 -14.95 -19.31
C LYS A 118 34.33 -13.72 -19.58
N ALA A 119 34.63 -12.93 -18.55
CA ALA A 119 35.47 -11.74 -18.62
C ALA A 119 36.97 -12.03 -18.86
N GLU A 120 37.44 -13.27 -18.64
CA GLU A 120 38.81 -13.68 -18.99
C GLU A 120 39.08 -13.67 -20.50
N LYS A 121 38.03 -13.68 -21.33
CA LYS A 121 38.16 -13.59 -22.78
C LYS A 121 38.25 -12.12 -23.19
N ALA A 122 39.42 -11.73 -23.70
CA ALA A 122 39.62 -10.39 -24.23
C ALA A 122 38.63 -10.08 -25.36
N VAL A 123 38.13 -8.84 -25.38
CA VAL A 123 37.33 -8.32 -26.49
C VAL A 123 38.26 -7.91 -27.63
N ASN A 124 37.88 -8.22 -28.86
CA ASN A 124 38.72 -7.92 -30.01
C ASN A 124 39.01 -6.40 -30.10
N GLY A 125 40.27 -6.04 -30.34
CA GLY A 125 40.69 -4.65 -30.47
C GLY A 125 41.06 -3.96 -29.15
N THR A 126 40.75 -4.53 -27.98
CA THR A 126 41.07 -3.89 -26.68
C THR A 126 42.53 -4.03 -26.25
N ALA A 127 43.36 -4.77 -27.00
CA ALA A 127 44.78 -4.99 -26.69
C ALA A 127 45.61 -3.70 -26.68
N ARG A 128 45.15 -2.65 -27.38
CA ARG A 128 45.78 -1.31 -27.42
C ARG A 128 45.41 -0.41 -26.24
N LEU A 129 44.40 -0.80 -25.46
CA LEU A 129 43.91 -0.01 -24.34
C LEU A 129 44.72 -0.32 -23.07
N PRO A 130 44.77 0.62 -22.11
CA PRO A 130 45.22 0.31 -20.77
C PRO A 130 44.47 -0.91 -20.20
N VAL A 131 45.19 -1.73 -19.44
CA VAL A 131 44.69 -3.04 -18.96
C VAL A 131 43.36 -2.90 -18.21
N ARG A 132 43.17 -1.82 -17.44
CA ARG A 132 41.94 -1.58 -16.69
C ARG A 132 40.71 -1.43 -17.59
N PHE A 133 40.80 -0.63 -18.65
CA PHE A 133 39.72 -0.43 -19.62
C PHE A 133 39.40 -1.69 -20.39
N SER A 134 40.44 -2.39 -20.85
CA SER A 134 40.28 -3.69 -21.50
C SER A 134 39.56 -4.70 -20.60
N ARG A 135 39.89 -4.71 -19.30
CA ARG A 135 39.22 -5.56 -18.30
C ARG A 135 37.79 -5.09 -18.01
N ALA A 136 37.54 -3.79 -17.83
CA ALA A 136 36.21 -3.23 -17.61
C ALA A 136 35.25 -3.60 -18.75
N ILE A 137 35.66 -3.38 -20.00
CA ILE A 137 34.91 -3.81 -21.19
C ILE A 137 34.67 -5.32 -21.17
N SER A 138 35.68 -6.12 -20.85
CA SER A 138 35.56 -7.59 -20.80
C SER A 138 34.59 -8.06 -19.71
N PHE A 139 34.54 -7.37 -18.56
CA PHE A 139 33.54 -7.62 -17.51
C PHE A 139 32.13 -7.35 -18.01
N VAL A 140 31.86 -6.15 -18.55
CA VAL A 140 30.54 -5.77 -19.07
C VAL A 140 30.05 -6.75 -20.14
N ILE A 141 30.88 -7.05 -21.15
CA ILE A 141 30.53 -8.01 -22.21
C ILE A 141 30.36 -9.44 -21.64
N GLY A 142 31.15 -9.81 -20.63
CA GLY A 142 30.96 -11.05 -19.89
C GLY A 142 29.61 -11.11 -19.19
N GLY A 143 29.21 -10.01 -18.55
CA GLY A 143 27.91 -9.79 -17.94
C GLY A 143 26.78 -9.94 -18.95
N PHE A 144 26.88 -9.27 -20.11
CA PHE A 144 25.89 -9.35 -21.19
C PHE A 144 25.69 -10.78 -21.70
N LYS A 145 26.78 -11.55 -21.88
CA LYS A 145 26.69 -12.96 -22.30
C LYS A 145 25.96 -13.84 -21.31
N ILE A 146 26.22 -13.62 -20.01
CA ILE A 146 25.54 -14.36 -18.94
C ILE A 146 24.09 -13.91 -18.82
N GLY A 147 23.85 -12.60 -18.91
CA GLY A 147 22.54 -11.96 -18.93
C GLY A 147 21.66 -12.51 -20.04
N ASP A 148 22.12 -12.43 -21.29
CA ASP A 148 21.40 -12.88 -22.50
C ASP A 148 20.96 -14.34 -22.39
N ARG A 149 21.85 -15.22 -21.92
CA ARG A 149 21.51 -16.63 -21.69
C ARG A 149 20.35 -16.78 -20.71
N TYR A 150 20.31 -15.98 -19.65
CA TYR A 150 19.21 -16.00 -18.68
C TYR A 150 17.96 -15.30 -19.20
N LEU A 151 18.08 -14.20 -19.95
CA LEU A 151 16.95 -13.51 -20.59
C LEU A 151 16.23 -14.43 -21.57
N LYS A 152 16.96 -15.13 -22.44
CA LYS A 152 16.42 -16.14 -23.36
C LYS A 152 15.69 -17.26 -22.62
N LYS A 153 16.22 -17.66 -21.46
CA LYS A 153 15.55 -18.65 -20.59
C LYS A 153 14.29 -18.08 -19.93
N ALA A 154 14.32 -16.81 -19.51
CA ALA A 154 13.19 -16.12 -18.89
C ALA A 154 11.98 -16.04 -19.81
N THR A 155 12.21 -15.85 -21.11
CA THR A 155 11.17 -15.69 -22.14
C THR A 155 10.87 -16.96 -22.93
N ALA A 156 11.57 -18.08 -22.70
CA ALA A 156 11.49 -19.31 -23.50
C ALA A 156 10.08 -19.93 -23.62
N HIS A 157 9.16 -19.61 -22.70
CA HIS A 157 7.80 -20.13 -22.70
C HIS A 157 6.77 -19.17 -23.32
N LEU A 158 7.19 -17.99 -23.76
CA LEU A 158 6.37 -17.08 -24.56
C LEU A 158 6.52 -17.40 -26.04
N THR A 159 5.43 -17.35 -26.78
CA THR A 159 5.50 -17.30 -28.25
C THR A 159 5.88 -15.88 -28.71
N ASP A 160 6.42 -15.74 -29.92
CA ASP A 160 6.76 -14.43 -30.50
C ASP A 160 5.58 -13.46 -30.48
N LYS A 161 4.38 -13.96 -30.76
CA LYS A 161 3.15 -13.16 -30.71
C LYS A 161 2.85 -12.64 -29.30
N GLU A 162 3.02 -13.49 -28.28
CA GLU A 162 2.76 -13.11 -26.89
C GLU A 162 3.80 -12.11 -26.39
N LEU A 163 5.08 -12.32 -26.74
CA LEU A 163 6.16 -11.39 -26.43
C LEU A 163 5.94 -10.03 -27.11
N ASN A 164 5.54 -10.01 -28.38
CA ASN A 164 5.20 -8.78 -29.10
C ASN A 164 4.02 -8.03 -28.47
N VAL A 165 3.02 -8.75 -27.95
CA VAL A 165 1.94 -8.11 -27.19
C VAL A 165 2.48 -7.43 -25.93
N LEU A 166 3.33 -8.11 -25.14
CA LEU A 166 3.91 -7.51 -23.94
C LEU A 166 4.77 -6.28 -24.26
N LEU A 167 5.59 -6.34 -25.31
CA LEU A 167 6.43 -5.22 -25.76
C LEU A 167 5.61 -4.04 -26.27
N GLY A 168 4.47 -4.29 -26.90
CA GLY A 168 3.60 -3.24 -27.44
C GLY A 168 2.81 -2.53 -26.34
N GLU A 169 2.36 -3.27 -25.32
CA GLU A 169 1.53 -2.75 -24.24
C GLU A 169 2.34 -2.11 -23.10
N ALA A 170 3.58 -2.57 -22.85
CA ALA A 170 4.38 -2.11 -21.70
C ALA A 170 4.54 -0.58 -21.60
N PRO A 171 4.83 0.17 -22.67
CA PRO A 171 4.91 1.64 -22.62
C PRO A 171 3.56 2.33 -22.37
N GLY A 172 2.44 1.59 -22.41
CA GLY A 172 1.09 2.11 -22.16
C GLY A 172 0.51 1.74 -20.80
N PHE A 173 1.14 0.84 -20.01
CA PHE A 173 0.58 0.33 -18.76
C PHE A 173 0.18 1.39 -17.73
N TRP A 174 0.86 2.54 -17.75
CA TRP A 174 0.70 3.60 -16.76
C TRP A 174 0.29 4.92 -17.38
N ALA A 175 0.00 4.92 -18.69
CA ALA A 175 -0.54 6.08 -19.36
C ALA A 175 -1.97 6.32 -18.86
N ASP A 176 -2.32 7.58 -18.64
CA ASP A 176 -3.70 7.95 -18.32
C ASP A 176 -4.55 7.95 -19.59
N GLU A 177 -5.79 7.44 -19.52
CA GLU A 177 -6.71 7.42 -20.67
C GLU A 177 -7.02 8.84 -21.18
N ASP A 178 -6.98 9.84 -20.30
CA ASP A 178 -7.18 11.24 -20.65
C ASP A 178 -5.87 11.92 -21.15
N ASP A 179 -4.72 11.22 -21.14
CA ASP A 179 -3.48 11.75 -21.70
C ASP A 179 -3.48 11.66 -23.23
N THR A 180 -3.26 12.81 -23.87
CA THR A 180 -3.11 12.92 -25.32
C THR A 180 -2.02 12.02 -25.92
N LEU A 181 -1.02 11.61 -25.14
CA LEU A 181 0.05 10.71 -25.56
C LEU A 181 -0.30 9.22 -25.42
N SER A 182 -1.34 8.86 -24.66
CA SER A 182 -1.72 7.47 -24.38
C SER A 182 -1.92 6.63 -25.66
N PRO A 183 -2.66 7.11 -26.69
CA PRO A 183 -2.80 6.37 -27.95
C PRO A 183 -1.48 6.17 -28.71
N THR A 184 -0.49 7.02 -28.46
CA THR A 184 0.82 7.01 -29.14
C THR A 184 1.91 6.27 -28.36
N LEU A 185 1.65 5.87 -27.11
CA LEU A 185 2.58 5.07 -26.31
C LEU A 185 2.48 3.57 -26.63
N CYS A 186 1.26 3.04 -26.74
CA CYS A 186 1.06 1.65 -27.16
C CYS A 186 1.65 1.43 -28.56
N GLY A 187 2.46 0.38 -28.69
CA GLY A 187 3.18 0.04 -29.93
C GLY A 187 4.25 1.06 -30.34
N THR A 188 4.63 2.03 -29.49
CA THR A 188 5.63 3.06 -29.85
C THR A 188 6.97 2.45 -30.24
N LEU A 189 7.42 1.45 -29.46
CA LEU A 189 8.65 0.72 -29.75
C LEU A 189 8.55 -0.05 -31.07
N HIS A 190 7.42 -0.67 -31.36
CA HIS A 190 7.23 -1.37 -32.63
C HIS A 190 7.35 -0.40 -33.82
N ARG A 191 6.75 0.80 -33.72
CA ARG A 191 6.88 1.83 -34.76
C ARG A 191 8.32 2.29 -34.92
N GLU A 192 9.03 2.54 -33.82
CA GLU A 192 10.42 2.95 -33.85
C GLU A 192 11.33 1.91 -34.54
N PHE A 193 11.11 0.63 -34.26
CA PHE A 193 11.91 -0.46 -34.83
C PHE A 193 11.30 -1.07 -36.11
N GLY A 194 10.34 -0.40 -36.75
CA GLY A 194 9.75 -0.82 -38.03
C GLY A 194 8.97 -2.15 -37.97
N GLN A 195 8.49 -2.55 -36.80
CA GLN A 195 7.71 -3.77 -36.59
C GLN A 195 6.20 -3.50 -36.68
N ALA A 196 5.45 -4.46 -37.22
CA ALA A 196 4.00 -4.37 -37.32
C ALA A 196 3.33 -4.62 -35.96
N TYR A 197 2.55 -3.66 -35.48
CA TYR A 197 1.72 -3.80 -34.28
C TYR A 197 0.39 -3.08 -34.47
N ASP A 198 -0.70 -3.80 -34.27
CA ASP A 198 -2.06 -3.28 -34.47
C ASP A 198 -2.59 -2.65 -33.19
N THR A 199 -2.33 -1.35 -33.01
CA THR A 199 -2.79 -0.57 -31.86
C THR A 199 -4.29 -0.30 -31.85
N THR A 200 -5.03 -0.70 -32.89
CA THR A 200 -6.50 -0.54 -32.93
C THR A 200 -7.22 -1.62 -32.11
N LYS A 201 -6.51 -2.71 -31.75
CA LYS A 201 -7.05 -3.79 -30.93
C LYS A 201 -6.76 -3.53 -29.47
N GLU A 202 -7.83 -3.39 -28.69
CA GLU A 202 -7.74 -3.32 -27.24
C GLU A 202 -7.20 -4.65 -26.66
N VAL A 203 -6.08 -4.59 -25.95
CA VAL A 203 -5.52 -5.71 -25.19
C VAL A 203 -5.98 -5.61 -23.74
N LYS A 204 -6.65 -6.65 -23.25
CA LYS A 204 -7.15 -6.67 -21.88
C LYS A 204 -6.03 -7.00 -20.89
N ALA A 205 -6.11 -6.42 -19.69
CA ALA A 205 -5.19 -6.71 -18.59
C ALA A 205 -5.10 -8.23 -18.29
N GLU A 206 -6.20 -8.98 -18.37
CA GLU A 206 -6.16 -10.43 -18.17
C GLU A 206 -5.28 -11.17 -19.20
N THR A 207 -5.20 -10.66 -20.43
CA THR A 207 -4.35 -11.22 -21.48
C THR A 207 -2.88 -10.99 -21.14
N VAL A 208 -2.51 -9.77 -20.74
CA VAL A 208 -1.15 -9.43 -20.28
C VAL A 208 -0.77 -10.34 -19.11
N LEU A 209 -1.60 -10.43 -18.07
CA LEU A 209 -1.35 -11.26 -16.89
C LEU A 209 -1.26 -12.76 -17.22
N ALA A 210 -2.00 -13.24 -18.23
CA ALA A 210 -1.90 -14.62 -18.69
C ALA A 210 -0.54 -14.92 -19.36
N TYR A 211 0.03 -13.94 -20.08
CA TYR A 211 1.35 -14.08 -20.70
C TYR A 211 2.46 -13.97 -19.65
N VAL A 212 2.36 -13.00 -18.73
CA VAL A 212 3.33 -12.83 -17.64
C VAL A 212 3.50 -14.09 -16.79
N ARG A 213 2.44 -14.89 -16.60
CA ARG A 213 2.50 -16.19 -15.90
C ARG A 213 3.47 -17.20 -16.51
N LYS A 214 3.83 -17.03 -17.79
CA LYS A 214 4.76 -17.91 -18.50
C LYS A 214 6.22 -17.50 -18.29
N LEU A 215 6.49 -16.31 -17.76
CA LEU A 215 7.86 -15.83 -17.54
C LEU A 215 8.54 -16.60 -16.40
N ASP A 216 9.80 -17.00 -16.63
CA ASP A 216 10.68 -17.47 -15.55
C ASP A 216 11.31 -16.26 -14.86
N ARG A 217 10.64 -15.77 -13.81
CA ARG A 217 11.08 -14.63 -12.97
C ARG A 217 12.49 -14.79 -12.41
N ARG A 218 12.89 -16.02 -12.08
CA ARG A 218 14.20 -16.27 -11.51
C ARG A 218 15.29 -16.07 -12.55
N SER A 219 15.08 -16.59 -13.74
CA SER A 219 16.01 -16.33 -14.85
C SER A 219 16.01 -14.84 -15.22
N LEU A 220 14.87 -14.16 -15.15
CA LEU A 220 14.80 -12.72 -15.39
C LEU A 220 15.65 -11.91 -14.39
N ALA A 221 15.52 -12.23 -13.10
CA ALA A 221 16.34 -11.65 -12.04
C ALA A 221 17.84 -11.89 -12.23
N LEU A 222 18.23 -13.14 -12.53
CA LEU A 222 19.62 -13.50 -12.80
C LEU A 222 20.18 -12.80 -14.03
N SER A 223 19.34 -12.49 -15.02
CA SER A 223 19.74 -11.71 -16.19
C SER A 223 20.17 -10.31 -15.79
N GLY A 224 19.33 -9.59 -15.03
CA GLY A 224 19.65 -8.25 -14.55
C GLY A 224 20.86 -8.23 -13.63
N LEU A 225 20.91 -9.13 -12.65
CA LEU A 225 22.03 -9.24 -11.70
C LEU A 225 23.39 -9.44 -12.39
N ALA A 226 23.44 -10.18 -13.50
CA ALA A 226 24.69 -10.42 -14.22
C ALA A 226 25.27 -9.12 -14.78
N VAL A 227 24.40 -8.24 -15.29
CA VAL A 227 24.77 -6.98 -15.91
C VAL A 227 25.13 -5.94 -14.85
N VAL A 228 24.29 -5.80 -13.82
CA VAL A 228 24.57 -4.88 -12.71
C VAL A 228 25.88 -5.24 -12.01
N TYR A 229 26.15 -6.54 -11.80
CA TYR A 229 27.44 -7.00 -11.26
C TYR A 229 28.62 -6.56 -12.13
N ALA A 230 28.50 -6.77 -13.43
CA ALA A 230 29.56 -6.46 -14.37
C ALA A 230 29.82 -4.95 -14.49
N ALA A 231 28.77 -4.14 -14.48
CA ALA A 231 28.87 -2.67 -14.46
C ALA A 231 29.58 -2.19 -13.19
N GLN A 232 29.22 -2.71 -12.02
CA GLN A 232 29.87 -2.33 -10.76
C GLN A 232 31.35 -2.78 -10.68
N GLU A 233 31.70 -3.93 -11.25
CA GLU A 233 33.12 -4.32 -11.36
C GLU A 233 33.89 -3.45 -12.35
N ALA A 234 33.24 -2.98 -13.42
CA ALA A 234 33.82 -2.03 -14.34
C ALA A 234 34.05 -0.66 -13.67
N GLU A 235 33.04 -0.11 -12.99
CA GLU A 235 33.15 1.10 -12.14
C GLU A 235 34.32 0.96 -11.17
N ARG A 236 34.40 -0.15 -10.44
CA ARG A 236 35.49 -0.43 -9.48
C ARG A 236 36.87 -0.38 -10.14
N LEU A 237 37.03 -0.96 -11.33
CA LEU A 237 38.29 -0.97 -12.06
C LEU A 237 38.67 0.41 -12.60
N LEU A 238 37.69 1.22 -12.98
CA LEU A 238 37.91 2.55 -13.56
C LEU A 238 38.22 3.61 -12.49
N THR A 239 37.74 3.41 -11.26
CA THR A 239 37.89 4.36 -10.14
C THR A 239 39.00 4.01 -9.14
N GLU A 240 39.75 2.93 -9.36
CA GLU A 240 40.72 2.38 -8.40
C GLU A 240 41.97 3.26 -8.15
N GLU A 241 42.51 3.92 -9.19
CA GLU A 241 43.61 4.89 -9.10
C GLU A 241 43.46 5.92 -10.24
N PRO A 242 44.12 7.09 -10.19
CA PRO A 242 44.02 8.12 -11.22
C PRO A 242 44.30 7.59 -12.63
N LEU A 243 43.54 8.07 -13.60
CA LEU A 243 43.65 7.67 -15.00
C LEU A 243 44.92 8.26 -15.63
N GLU A 244 45.87 7.40 -16.02
CA GLU A 244 46.94 7.78 -16.96
C GLU A 244 46.54 7.31 -18.36
N PHE A 245 46.04 8.25 -19.19
CA PHE A 245 45.67 7.97 -20.58
C PHE A 245 46.62 8.70 -21.54
N PRO A 246 47.17 8.02 -22.56
CA PRO A 246 47.97 8.71 -23.57
C PRO A 246 47.05 9.56 -24.47
N HIS A 247 47.14 10.89 -24.33
CA HIS A 247 46.35 11.89 -25.09
C HIS A 247 46.57 11.84 -26.62
N GLU A 248 47.55 11.09 -27.12
CA GLU A 248 48.00 11.14 -28.52
C GLU A 248 47.03 10.49 -29.55
N ASN A 249 45.87 9.95 -29.14
CA ASN A 249 45.02 9.10 -29.99
C ASN A 249 43.53 9.52 -30.13
N GLN A 250 43.13 10.76 -29.83
CA GLN A 250 41.75 11.23 -30.08
C GLN A 250 41.47 11.36 -31.60
N THR A 251 41.01 10.29 -32.27
CA THR A 251 40.94 10.31 -33.76
C THR A 251 39.87 9.43 -34.42
N ASP A 252 39.05 8.66 -33.69
CA ASP A 252 38.03 7.81 -34.33
C ASP A 252 36.73 8.60 -34.62
N VAL A 253 36.37 8.77 -35.90
CA VAL A 253 35.05 9.30 -36.27
C VAL A 253 34.01 8.19 -36.12
N VAL A 254 32.96 8.45 -35.34
CA VAL A 254 31.85 7.51 -35.11
C VAL A 254 30.52 8.16 -35.50
N PRO A 255 29.78 7.63 -36.48
CA PRO A 255 28.50 8.21 -36.88
C PRO A 255 27.52 8.33 -35.71
N GLY A 256 26.99 9.54 -35.51
CA GLY A 256 26.07 9.87 -34.42
C GLY A 256 26.74 10.25 -33.10
N ILE A 257 28.08 10.23 -33.02
CA ILE A 257 28.85 10.68 -31.87
C ILE A 257 29.80 11.77 -32.33
N ALA A 258 29.72 12.94 -31.70
CA ALA A 258 30.63 14.06 -31.92
C ALA A 258 31.52 14.26 -30.69
N GLY A 259 32.72 14.80 -30.88
CA GLY A 259 33.73 14.91 -29.83
C GLY A 259 34.88 13.92 -29.99
N GLY A 260 35.74 13.81 -28.98
CA GLY A 260 36.90 12.93 -29.00
C GLY A 260 36.51 11.49 -28.69
N VAL A 261 36.87 10.52 -29.54
CA VAL A 261 36.65 9.10 -29.26
C VAL A 261 37.99 8.35 -29.27
N TYR A 262 38.30 7.71 -28.14
CA TYR A 262 39.54 6.93 -27.96
C TYR A 262 39.39 5.48 -28.42
N PHE A 263 38.18 4.93 -28.31
CA PHE A 263 37.93 3.56 -28.71
C PHE A 263 36.52 3.34 -29.22
N LYS A 264 36.41 2.52 -30.27
CA LYS A 264 35.15 1.93 -30.70
C LYS A 264 35.31 0.45 -31.02
N ALA A 265 34.27 -0.32 -30.73
CA ALA A 265 34.13 -1.69 -31.22
C ALA A 265 32.65 -2.06 -31.41
N GLU A 266 32.33 -2.64 -32.56
CA GLU A 266 31.02 -3.28 -32.76
C GLU A 266 31.07 -4.70 -32.19
N THR A 267 30.09 -5.03 -31.34
CA THR A 267 29.97 -6.35 -30.71
C THR A 267 28.64 -7.01 -31.08
N GLU A 268 28.43 -8.25 -30.63
CA GLU A 268 27.14 -8.93 -30.79
C GLU A 268 25.98 -8.27 -30.01
N PHE A 269 26.31 -7.36 -29.09
CA PHE A 269 25.36 -6.58 -28.29
C PHE A 269 25.35 -5.10 -28.70
N GLY A 270 25.95 -4.73 -29.83
CA GLY A 270 26.00 -3.35 -30.29
C GLY A 270 27.32 -2.64 -30.02
N LEU A 271 27.29 -1.32 -30.15
CA LEU A 271 28.46 -0.44 -30.17
C LEU A 271 29.00 -0.19 -28.74
N VAL A 272 30.30 -0.44 -28.58
CA VAL A 272 31.10 -0.08 -27.41
C VAL A 272 31.93 1.16 -27.74
N VAL A 273 31.92 2.17 -26.86
CA VAL A 273 32.66 3.43 -27.01
C VAL A 273 33.42 3.75 -25.72
N ILE A 274 34.64 4.27 -25.89
CA ILE A 274 35.33 5.05 -24.86
C ILE A 274 35.48 6.46 -25.44
N GLY A 275 34.71 7.41 -24.92
CA GLY A 275 34.79 8.79 -25.34
C GLY A 275 35.89 9.57 -24.62
N GLY A 276 35.88 10.88 -24.83
CA GLY A 276 37.01 11.77 -24.62
C GLY A 276 37.13 12.24 -23.17
N ASP A 277 38.13 13.08 -22.92
CA ASP A 277 38.30 13.90 -21.71
C ASP A 277 37.86 15.36 -21.96
N GLY A 278 37.02 15.59 -22.97
CA GLY A 278 36.39 16.87 -23.28
C GLY A 278 35.08 16.64 -24.02
N ASP A 279 34.32 17.72 -24.23
CA ASP A 279 32.89 17.63 -24.55
C ASP A 279 32.55 16.77 -25.78
N ASN A 280 31.67 15.81 -25.53
CA ASN A 280 31.14 14.85 -26.47
C ASN A 280 29.61 14.98 -26.59
N ARG A 281 29.07 14.50 -27.72
CA ARG A 281 27.63 14.46 -27.96
C ARG A 281 27.21 13.10 -28.52
N TYR A 282 26.35 12.41 -27.80
CA TYR A 282 25.85 11.08 -28.10
C TYR A 282 24.42 11.11 -28.68
N ASN A 283 24.27 10.84 -29.99
CA ASN A 283 22.96 10.73 -30.66
C ASN A 283 22.64 9.29 -31.10
N ARG A 284 23.60 8.37 -30.97
CA ARG A 284 23.45 6.95 -31.33
C ARG A 284 23.40 6.11 -30.06
N ASP A 285 22.46 5.19 -29.98
CA ASP A 285 22.37 4.23 -28.88
C ASP A 285 23.61 3.31 -28.89
N CYS A 286 24.22 3.11 -27.71
CA CYS A 286 25.39 2.28 -27.48
C CYS A 286 25.08 1.24 -26.40
N CYS A 287 25.75 0.10 -26.45
CA CYS A 287 25.61 -0.91 -25.40
C CYS A 287 26.61 -0.72 -24.27
N LEU A 288 27.74 -0.06 -24.54
CA LEU A 288 28.66 0.39 -23.51
C LEU A 288 29.23 1.76 -23.89
N ILE A 289 29.11 2.72 -22.98
CA ILE A 289 29.83 3.99 -23.03
C ILE A 289 30.69 4.07 -21.76
N ILE A 290 31.95 4.42 -21.91
CA ILE A 290 32.84 4.82 -20.82
C ILE A 290 33.35 6.22 -21.17
N GLU A 291 32.85 7.24 -20.49
CA GLU A 291 33.33 8.62 -20.66
C GLU A 291 34.43 8.93 -19.65
N LEU A 292 35.39 9.77 -20.05
CA LEU A 292 36.57 10.06 -19.22
C LEU A 292 36.50 11.44 -18.57
N GLY A 293 35.71 12.36 -19.13
CA GLY A 293 35.65 13.77 -18.74
C GLY A 293 34.99 14.64 -19.80
N GLY A 294 34.49 15.81 -19.41
CA GLY A 294 33.91 16.81 -20.33
C GLY A 294 32.50 17.19 -19.89
N ASP A 295 31.94 18.28 -20.41
CA ASP A 295 30.52 18.58 -20.19
C ASP A 295 29.72 18.01 -21.39
N ASP A 296 29.34 16.75 -21.31
CA ASP A 296 28.79 15.95 -22.40
C ASP A 296 27.27 16.07 -22.56
N ILE A 297 26.78 15.73 -23.75
CA ILE A 297 25.35 15.73 -24.04
C ILE A 297 24.87 14.41 -24.63
N TYR A 298 23.97 13.75 -23.92
CA TYR A 298 23.37 12.47 -24.31
C TYR A 298 21.93 12.63 -24.80
N TYR A 299 21.73 12.60 -26.13
CA TYR A 299 20.40 12.52 -26.75
C TYR A 299 19.94 11.08 -27.02
N ASN A 300 20.85 10.12 -26.86
CA ASN A 300 20.58 8.69 -27.00
C ASN A 300 19.95 8.12 -25.72
N ARG A 301 19.66 6.81 -25.73
CA ARG A 301 19.25 6.08 -24.53
C ARG A 301 20.47 5.71 -23.69
N ALA A 302 21.15 6.71 -23.11
CA ALA A 302 22.26 6.48 -22.20
C ALA A 302 21.85 5.47 -21.10
N GLY A 303 22.49 4.31 -21.08
CA GLY A 303 22.20 3.22 -20.15
C GLY A 303 20.81 2.60 -20.30
N GLY A 304 20.09 2.88 -21.38
CA GLY A 304 18.73 2.39 -21.61
C GLY A 304 18.69 1.08 -22.41
N ALA A 305 17.89 0.12 -21.98
CA ALA A 305 17.77 -1.18 -22.62
C ALA A 305 16.34 -1.47 -23.11
N ILE A 306 16.22 -1.97 -24.35
CA ILE A 306 14.93 -2.33 -24.97
C ILE A 306 14.96 -3.80 -25.43
N GLY A 307 15.39 -4.65 -24.51
CA GLY A 307 15.21 -6.09 -24.58
C GLY A 307 15.45 -6.73 -25.94
N VAL A 308 14.46 -7.50 -26.39
CA VAL A 308 14.54 -8.31 -27.60
C VAL A 308 14.33 -7.54 -28.91
N LEU A 309 14.03 -6.24 -28.85
CA LEU A 309 13.78 -5.41 -30.04
C LEU A 309 15.04 -4.73 -30.57
N SER A 310 15.99 -4.44 -29.69
CA SER A 310 17.26 -3.80 -30.02
C SER A 310 18.36 -4.41 -29.15
N GLU A 311 19.10 -3.59 -28.40
CA GLU A 311 20.12 -4.09 -27.49
C GLU A 311 19.46 -4.52 -26.17
N PRO A 312 19.64 -5.79 -25.74
CA PRO A 312 19.03 -6.28 -24.52
C PRO A 312 19.66 -5.67 -23.27
N PHE A 313 20.85 -5.09 -23.41
CA PHE A 313 21.60 -4.49 -22.31
C PHE A 313 22.31 -3.22 -22.76
N SER A 314 22.36 -2.22 -21.87
CA SER A 314 23.16 -1.01 -22.07
C SER A 314 23.76 -0.57 -20.74
N VAL A 315 25.03 -0.17 -20.77
CA VAL A 315 25.78 0.33 -19.62
C VAL A 315 26.45 1.65 -20.00
N VAL A 316 26.30 2.67 -19.16
CA VAL A 316 27.07 3.91 -19.23
C VAL A 316 27.82 4.06 -17.92
N ILE A 317 29.11 4.38 -18.01
CA ILE A 317 29.94 4.77 -16.87
C ILE A 317 30.58 6.09 -17.25
N ASP A 318 30.05 7.18 -16.72
CA ASP A 318 30.67 8.49 -16.80
C ASP A 318 31.62 8.69 -15.62
N LEU A 319 32.74 9.36 -15.82
CA LEU A 319 33.77 9.50 -14.77
C LEU A 319 33.88 10.92 -14.22
N ALA A 320 33.52 11.93 -15.01
CA ALA A 320 33.55 13.32 -14.62
C ALA A 320 32.86 14.20 -15.67
N GLY A 321 32.19 15.26 -15.24
CA GLY A 321 31.59 16.22 -16.16
C GLY A 321 30.61 17.13 -15.46
N ASN A 322 29.90 17.98 -16.19
CA ASN A 322 28.58 18.45 -15.78
C ASN A 322 27.66 18.19 -16.97
N ASP A 323 27.08 17.00 -16.97
CA ASP A 323 26.53 16.35 -18.13
C ASP A 323 25.05 16.60 -18.29
N LEU A 324 24.62 16.66 -19.55
CA LEU A 324 23.22 16.77 -19.92
C LEU A 324 22.74 15.47 -20.55
N TYR A 325 22.02 14.68 -19.78
CA TYR A 325 21.26 13.54 -20.28
C TYR A 325 19.88 14.00 -20.73
N ALA A 326 19.64 14.14 -22.05
CA ALA A 326 18.44 14.71 -22.63
C ALA A 326 17.78 13.80 -23.69
N CYS A 327 17.14 12.70 -23.26
CA CYS A 327 16.50 11.75 -24.17
C CYS A 327 14.97 11.91 -24.20
N GLU A 328 14.40 12.14 -25.38
CA GLU A 328 12.95 12.19 -25.58
C GLU A 328 12.30 10.80 -25.67
N LYS A 329 13.09 9.76 -25.93
CA LYS A 329 12.59 8.40 -26.13
C LYS A 329 12.37 7.67 -24.80
N VAL A 330 11.42 6.73 -24.79
CA VAL A 330 11.17 5.86 -23.63
C VAL A 330 12.32 4.87 -23.39
N PHE A 331 12.48 4.44 -22.13
CA PHE A 331 13.52 3.51 -21.66
C PHE A 331 14.94 4.05 -21.87
N SER A 332 15.23 5.21 -21.27
CA SER A 332 16.54 5.87 -21.25
C SER A 332 17.02 6.13 -19.81
N GLN A 333 18.26 6.59 -19.65
CA GLN A 333 18.86 6.96 -18.36
C GLN A 333 18.80 5.79 -17.37
N GLY A 334 19.44 4.68 -17.73
CA GLY A 334 19.45 3.47 -16.89
C GLY A 334 18.15 2.65 -16.90
N ALA A 335 17.12 3.03 -17.66
CA ALA A 335 15.85 2.32 -17.67
C ALA A 335 15.83 1.08 -18.58
N ALA A 336 14.93 0.12 -18.32
CA ALA A 336 14.89 -1.14 -19.04
C ALA A 336 13.47 -1.67 -19.33
N LEU A 337 13.27 -2.17 -20.57
CA LEU A 337 12.16 -3.04 -20.94
C LEU A 337 12.70 -4.38 -21.45
N PHE A 338 12.57 -5.43 -20.64
CA PHE A 338 13.29 -6.71 -20.84
C PHE A 338 14.82 -6.53 -20.89
N GLY A 339 15.55 -7.30 -20.10
CA GLY A 339 17.01 -7.14 -19.99
C GLY A 339 17.41 -6.11 -18.93
N ALA A 340 18.49 -5.36 -19.16
CA ALA A 340 19.05 -4.48 -18.12
C ALA A 340 19.72 -3.21 -18.64
N GLY A 341 19.29 -2.08 -18.09
CA GLY A 341 19.88 -0.76 -18.31
C GLY A 341 20.62 -0.29 -17.07
N VAL A 342 21.83 0.25 -17.24
CA VAL A 342 22.64 0.78 -16.14
C VAL A 342 23.29 2.08 -16.59
N LEU A 343 23.10 3.14 -15.82
CA LEU A 343 23.82 4.40 -15.92
C LEU A 343 24.50 4.64 -14.58
N ILE A 344 25.82 4.84 -14.60
CA ILE A 344 26.62 5.19 -13.43
C ILE A 344 27.33 6.49 -13.78
N ASP A 345 26.99 7.55 -13.06
CA ASP A 345 27.75 8.80 -13.03
C ASP A 345 28.60 8.84 -11.76
N ILE A 346 29.79 9.44 -11.83
CA ILE A 346 30.76 9.44 -10.73
C ILE A 346 30.96 10.82 -10.13
N GLN A 347 30.95 11.89 -10.94
CA GLN A 347 31.28 13.25 -10.52
C GLN A 347 30.68 14.27 -11.49
N GLY A 348 29.89 15.21 -10.99
CA GLY A 348 29.42 16.33 -11.79
C GLY A 348 28.20 16.99 -11.20
N ASP A 349 27.90 18.24 -11.57
CA ASP A 349 26.57 18.81 -11.32
C ASP A 349 25.70 18.55 -12.57
N ASP A 350 25.00 17.42 -12.59
CA ASP A 350 24.39 16.84 -13.79
C ASP A 350 22.90 17.15 -13.94
N THR A 351 22.44 17.09 -15.18
CA THR A 351 21.02 17.24 -15.51
C THR A 351 20.51 16.01 -16.26
N TYR A 352 19.65 15.26 -15.58
CA TYR A 352 18.89 14.14 -16.13
C TYR A 352 17.50 14.62 -16.53
N ARG A 353 17.29 14.90 -17.83
CA ARG A 353 15.99 15.25 -18.39
C ARG A 353 15.49 14.19 -19.37
N SER A 354 14.34 13.59 -19.07
CA SER A 354 13.75 12.59 -19.96
C SER A 354 12.23 12.64 -19.96
N SER A 355 11.62 11.96 -20.94
CA SER A 355 10.18 11.79 -21.01
C SER A 355 9.70 10.71 -20.02
N HIS A 356 8.97 9.71 -20.48
CA HIS A 356 8.37 8.65 -19.66
C HIS A 356 9.28 7.42 -19.61
N TYR A 357 9.11 6.56 -18.60
CA TYR A 357 9.85 5.29 -18.51
C TYR A 357 11.37 5.46 -18.48
N SER A 358 11.89 6.29 -17.58
CA SER A 358 13.29 6.73 -17.54
C SER A 358 13.88 6.70 -16.12
N GLN A 359 15.15 7.07 -15.97
CA GLN A 359 15.81 7.27 -14.66
C GLN A 359 15.72 6.02 -13.78
N GLY A 360 16.32 4.93 -14.26
CA GLY A 360 16.36 3.65 -13.56
C GLY A 360 15.03 2.87 -13.56
N ALA A 361 13.99 3.31 -14.26
CA ALA A 361 12.71 2.59 -14.34
C ALA A 361 12.82 1.23 -15.05
N ALA A 362 12.00 0.26 -14.66
CA ALA A 362 12.07 -1.07 -15.25
C ALA A 362 10.70 -1.76 -15.43
N ILE A 363 10.53 -2.40 -16.59
CA ILE A 363 9.46 -3.34 -16.87
C ILE A 363 10.04 -4.65 -17.39
N PHE A 364 9.68 -5.78 -16.76
CA PHE A 364 10.22 -7.11 -17.10
C PHE A 364 11.76 -7.16 -17.15
N GLY A 365 12.47 -6.34 -16.36
CA GLY A 365 13.92 -6.21 -16.44
C GLY A 365 14.50 -5.52 -15.21
N THR A 366 15.73 -5.04 -15.36
CA THR A 366 16.45 -4.32 -14.31
C THR A 366 16.90 -2.96 -14.81
N GLY A 367 16.47 -1.88 -14.16
CA GLY A 367 16.93 -0.52 -14.42
C GLY A 367 17.72 0.01 -13.24
N VAL A 368 18.83 0.70 -13.54
CA VAL A 368 19.73 1.32 -12.55
C VAL A 368 20.19 2.67 -13.08
N LEU A 369 19.92 3.72 -12.31
CA LEU A 369 20.65 4.97 -12.37
C LEU A 369 21.39 5.14 -11.04
N ALA A 370 22.69 5.36 -11.09
CA ALA A 370 23.50 5.60 -9.91
C ALA A 370 24.34 6.85 -10.12
N ASP A 371 24.01 7.91 -9.38
CA ASP A 371 24.86 9.07 -9.21
C ASP A 371 25.67 8.93 -7.90
N ARG A 372 26.88 9.46 -7.89
CA ARG A 372 27.82 9.35 -6.77
C ARG A 372 28.16 10.68 -6.13
N ASN A 373 28.07 11.79 -6.86
CA ASN A 373 28.52 13.07 -6.34
C ASN A 373 28.16 14.20 -7.29
N GLY A 374 27.36 15.14 -6.80
CA GLY A 374 26.97 16.27 -7.61
C GLY A 374 26.06 17.24 -6.92
N ARG A 375 25.49 18.15 -7.70
CA ARG A 375 24.21 18.76 -7.40
C ARG A 375 23.34 18.56 -8.63
N ASP A 376 22.38 17.67 -8.51
CA ASP A 376 21.78 17.05 -9.67
C ASP A 376 20.32 17.41 -9.84
N ILE A 377 19.90 17.44 -11.10
CA ILE A 377 18.52 17.71 -11.49
C ILE A 377 17.96 16.48 -12.21
N TYR A 378 17.02 15.80 -11.56
CA TYR A 378 16.26 14.69 -12.11
C TYR A 378 14.86 15.15 -12.52
N ASP A 379 14.63 15.35 -13.82
CA ASP A 379 13.36 15.82 -14.38
C ASP A 379 12.78 14.80 -15.36
N ALA A 380 11.67 14.15 -14.96
CA ALA A 380 11.05 13.08 -15.73
C ALA A 380 9.53 13.21 -15.83
N GLY A 381 8.96 12.46 -16.77
CA GLY A 381 7.52 12.33 -16.96
C GLY A 381 6.85 11.45 -15.90
N PHE A 382 6.17 10.41 -16.35
CA PHE A 382 5.55 9.42 -15.46
C PHE A 382 6.31 8.10 -15.56
N TYR A 383 6.21 7.28 -14.51
CA TYR A 383 6.90 6.00 -14.43
C TYR A 383 8.42 6.16 -14.57
N ALA A 384 9.05 6.82 -13.58
CA ALA A 384 10.46 7.19 -13.60
C ALA A 384 11.08 7.15 -12.20
N GLN A 385 12.37 7.43 -12.07
CA GLN A 385 13.05 7.60 -10.77
C GLN A 385 12.90 6.35 -9.89
N GLY A 386 13.43 5.23 -10.39
CA GLY A 386 13.36 3.95 -9.69
C GLY A 386 11.96 3.30 -9.69
N ALA A 387 11.17 3.45 -10.76
CA ALA A 387 9.84 2.84 -10.88
C ALA A 387 9.87 1.39 -11.43
N GLY A 388 9.36 0.42 -10.66
CA GLY A 388 9.44 -1.02 -10.98
C GLY A 388 8.09 -1.72 -11.17
N HIS A 389 7.98 -2.56 -12.21
CA HIS A 389 6.79 -3.37 -12.54
C HIS A 389 7.22 -4.66 -13.23
N PHE A 390 6.89 -5.81 -12.64
CA PHE A 390 7.43 -7.11 -13.06
C PHE A 390 8.97 -7.16 -13.17
N GLY A 391 9.66 -6.26 -12.47
CA GLY A 391 11.08 -5.98 -12.63
C GLY A 391 11.64 -5.17 -11.46
N THR A 392 12.88 -4.74 -11.57
CA THR A 392 13.63 -4.08 -10.49
C THR A 392 14.15 -2.75 -10.95
N ALA A 393 13.88 -1.68 -10.21
CA ALA A 393 14.22 -0.33 -10.60
C ALA A 393 14.90 0.38 -9.45
N PHE A 394 16.07 0.96 -9.72
CA PHE A 394 16.91 1.63 -8.74
C PHE A 394 17.32 3.00 -9.27
N LEU A 395 17.10 4.02 -8.46
CA LEU A 395 17.81 5.29 -8.55
C LEU A 395 18.59 5.45 -7.24
N THR A 396 19.89 5.68 -7.32
CA THR A 396 20.71 5.98 -6.15
C THR A 396 21.45 7.28 -6.36
N ASP A 397 21.32 8.20 -5.42
CA ASP A 397 22.18 9.36 -5.27
C ASP A 397 22.97 9.19 -3.97
N SER A 398 24.18 9.76 -3.92
CA SER A 398 25.07 9.61 -2.76
C SER A 398 25.40 10.93 -2.08
N LYS A 399 25.39 12.06 -2.80
CA LYS A 399 25.79 13.37 -2.29
C LYS A 399 25.28 14.45 -3.23
N GLY A 400 24.62 15.43 -2.66
CA GLY A 400 24.32 16.65 -3.39
C GLY A 400 23.34 17.54 -2.66
N ASN A 401 22.63 18.38 -3.40
CA ASN A 401 21.45 19.08 -2.90
C ASN A 401 20.48 19.07 -4.09
N ASP A 402 19.76 17.98 -4.23
CA ASP A 402 19.29 17.48 -5.51
C ASP A 402 17.81 17.76 -5.70
N SER A 403 17.39 17.77 -6.96
CA SER A 403 16.01 18.05 -7.33
C SER A 403 15.41 16.88 -8.09
N TYR A 404 14.47 16.20 -7.45
CA TYR A 404 13.71 15.10 -8.03
C TYR A 404 12.32 15.57 -8.44
N ARG A 405 12.04 15.59 -9.75
CA ARG A 405 10.76 15.96 -10.32
C ARG A 405 10.18 14.87 -11.19
N CYS A 406 8.95 14.44 -10.89
CA CYS A 406 8.16 13.61 -11.80
C CYS A 406 6.68 14.01 -11.81
N TYR A 407 5.92 13.55 -12.81
CA TYR A 407 4.47 13.73 -12.84
C TYR A 407 3.75 12.77 -11.90
N CYS A 408 4.00 11.46 -12.06
CA CYS A 408 3.45 10.42 -11.22
C CYS A 408 4.12 9.06 -11.42
N TYR A 409 3.82 8.08 -10.57
CA TYR A 409 4.37 6.71 -10.63
C TYR A 409 5.90 6.68 -10.53
N GLY A 410 6.51 7.52 -9.71
CA GLY A 410 7.97 7.61 -9.61
C GLY A 410 8.49 7.70 -8.18
N GLN A 411 9.78 8.01 -8.03
CA GLN A 411 10.46 8.17 -6.74
C GLN A 411 10.29 6.93 -5.86
N GLY A 412 10.82 5.81 -6.36
CA GLY A 412 10.73 4.52 -5.68
C GLY A 412 9.36 3.84 -5.79
N PHE A 413 8.67 3.99 -6.92
CA PHE A 413 7.34 3.38 -7.13
C PHE A 413 7.42 1.87 -7.42
N GLY A 414 6.58 1.07 -6.76
CA GLY A 414 6.52 -0.38 -6.95
C GLY A 414 5.14 -0.93 -7.33
N SER A 415 5.02 -1.60 -8.48
CA SER A 415 3.77 -2.29 -8.87
C SER A 415 3.89 -3.82 -8.89
N THR A 416 2.93 -4.57 -9.43
CA THR A 416 2.85 -6.04 -9.45
C THR A 416 4.20 -6.70 -9.73
N TRP A 417 4.72 -7.49 -8.78
CA TRP A 417 6.06 -8.11 -8.80
C TRP A 417 7.24 -7.17 -9.08
N GLY A 418 6.98 -5.88 -9.03
CA GLY A 418 7.91 -4.79 -9.16
C GLY A 418 8.53 -4.44 -7.82
N TYR A 419 9.78 -4.04 -7.89
CA TYR A 419 10.46 -3.38 -6.79
C TYR A 419 11.03 -2.06 -7.31
N GLY A 420 10.58 -0.97 -6.72
CA GLY A 420 11.10 0.36 -6.99
C GLY A 420 11.79 0.92 -5.76
N LEU A 421 12.98 1.49 -5.96
CA LEU A 421 13.75 2.14 -4.91
C LEU A 421 14.37 3.44 -5.44
N LEU A 422 14.18 4.50 -4.66
CA LEU A 422 15.01 5.69 -4.68
C LEU A 422 15.80 5.71 -3.36
N LEU A 423 17.13 5.77 -3.45
CA LEU A 423 18.03 5.91 -2.31
C LEU A 423 18.78 7.22 -2.46
N ASP A 424 18.54 8.14 -1.54
CA ASP A 424 19.34 9.33 -1.31
C ASP A 424 20.08 9.17 0.02
N LYS A 425 21.25 9.80 0.16
CA LYS A 425 22.15 9.57 1.28
C LYS A 425 22.53 10.87 2.00
N GLU A 426 22.82 11.93 1.28
CA GLU A 426 23.37 13.16 1.85
C GLU A 426 22.93 14.33 0.98
N GLY A 427 22.16 15.26 1.54
CA GLY A 427 21.85 16.48 0.82
C GLY A 427 20.88 17.41 1.51
N ASN A 428 20.22 18.27 0.76
CA ASN A 428 19.05 19.01 1.19
C ASN A 428 18.19 19.08 -0.05
N ASP A 429 17.32 18.11 -0.16
CA ASP A 429 16.83 17.62 -1.43
C ASP A 429 15.35 17.95 -1.57
N THR A 430 14.91 18.06 -2.81
CA THR A 430 13.52 18.37 -3.12
C THR A 430 12.90 17.26 -3.93
N TYR A 431 11.90 16.61 -3.35
CA TYR A 431 11.10 15.58 -4.00
C TYR A 431 9.75 16.14 -4.40
N TYR A 432 9.54 16.40 -5.70
CA TYR A 432 8.27 16.86 -6.24
C TYR A 432 7.61 15.82 -7.14
N ALA A 433 6.38 15.43 -6.81
CA ALA A 433 5.56 14.54 -7.64
C ALA A 433 4.15 15.12 -7.91
N GLY A 434 3.90 15.57 -9.14
CA GLY A 434 2.60 16.12 -9.53
C GLY A 434 2.66 17.02 -10.76
N GLY A 435 1.67 17.91 -10.89
CA GLY A 435 1.68 18.99 -11.89
C GLY A 435 1.07 18.65 -13.26
N LYS A 436 0.62 17.41 -13.50
CA LYS A 436 0.02 17.00 -14.79
C LYS A 436 -1.37 16.36 -14.69
N TYR A 437 -1.54 15.34 -13.85
CA TYR A 437 -2.78 14.54 -13.83
C TYR A 437 -3.63 14.80 -12.60
N ASN A 438 -4.78 15.46 -12.78
CA ASN A 438 -5.68 15.78 -11.66
C ASN A 438 -6.35 14.53 -11.05
N HIS A 439 -6.72 14.59 -9.78
CA HIS A 439 -7.49 13.59 -9.03
C HIS A 439 -9.00 13.83 -9.16
N ALA A 440 -9.46 14.04 -10.39
CA ALA A 440 -10.87 14.20 -10.68
C ALA A 440 -11.61 12.84 -10.59
N PRO A 441 -12.89 12.82 -10.16
CA PRO A 441 -13.71 13.95 -9.73
C PRO A 441 -13.64 14.25 -8.22
N LEU A 442 -12.79 13.57 -7.45
CA LEU A 442 -12.77 13.64 -5.99
C LEU A 442 -12.12 14.91 -5.46
N LEU A 443 -10.85 15.12 -5.84
CA LEU A 443 -10.07 16.30 -5.54
C LEU A 443 -9.61 16.87 -6.89
N PRO A 444 -10.51 17.49 -7.67
CA PRO A 444 -10.26 17.85 -9.07
C PRO A 444 -9.21 18.95 -9.25
N TYR A 445 -8.81 19.63 -8.18
CA TYR A 445 -7.75 20.64 -8.16
C TYR A 445 -6.43 20.11 -7.60
N GLU A 446 -6.39 18.84 -7.19
CA GLU A 446 -5.17 18.17 -6.75
C GLU A 446 -4.73 17.18 -7.83
N PHE A 447 -3.46 16.81 -7.81
CA PHE A 447 -2.78 15.87 -8.68
C PHE A 447 -2.71 14.49 -8.03
N ARG A 448 -2.74 13.47 -8.88
CA ARG A 448 -2.40 12.10 -8.50
C ARG A 448 -0.90 11.91 -8.63
N SER A 449 -0.23 11.68 -7.52
CA SER A 449 1.23 11.56 -7.47
C SER A 449 1.70 10.11 -7.62
N PHE A 450 1.15 9.15 -6.89
CA PHE A 450 1.61 7.75 -6.90
C PHE A 450 3.14 7.61 -6.76
N ALA A 451 3.74 8.36 -5.84
CA ALA A 451 5.19 8.53 -5.75
C ALA A 451 5.70 8.56 -4.30
N GLN A 452 7.01 8.67 -4.12
CA GLN A 452 7.68 8.76 -2.82
C GLN A 452 7.45 7.49 -2.00
N GLY A 453 8.00 6.38 -2.50
CA GLY A 453 7.84 5.06 -1.91
C GLY A 453 6.44 4.47 -2.05
N PHE A 454 5.63 4.95 -3.00
CA PHE A 454 4.27 4.44 -3.20
C PHE A 454 4.25 3.06 -3.87
N ALA A 455 3.26 2.21 -3.55
CA ALA A 455 3.15 0.89 -4.18
C ALA A 455 1.71 0.46 -4.52
N LEU A 456 1.53 -0.20 -5.68
CA LEU A 456 0.22 -0.46 -6.29
C LEU A 456 0.05 -1.85 -6.91
N GLY A 457 -1.01 -2.55 -6.52
CA GLY A 457 -1.50 -3.74 -7.22
C GLY A 457 -2.70 -3.48 -8.15
N TRP A 458 -2.84 -4.31 -9.19
CA TRP A 458 -3.93 -4.23 -10.17
C TRP A 458 -5.19 -4.91 -9.62
N ARG A 459 -6.01 -4.15 -8.89
CA ARG A 459 -7.22 -4.70 -8.28
C ARG A 459 -8.31 -5.04 -9.32
N PRO A 460 -8.98 -6.21 -9.22
CA PRO A 460 -8.79 -7.29 -8.23
C PRO A 460 -7.85 -8.43 -8.69
N ASP A 461 -7.18 -8.27 -9.82
CA ASP A 461 -6.61 -9.37 -10.62
C ASP A 461 -5.12 -9.70 -10.30
N ALA A 462 -4.32 -8.74 -9.84
CA ALA A 462 -2.92 -8.96 -9.43
C ALA A 462 -2.53 -8.16 -8.18
N SER A 463 -1.77 -8.79 -7.27
CA SER A 463 -1.19 -8.14 -6.10
C SER A 463 -0.06 -7.19 -6.49
N GLY A 464 0.17 -6.15 -5.70
CA GLY A 464 1.21 -5.16 -5.99
C GLY A 464 2.64 -5.61 -5.66
N GLY A 465 3.52 -4.63 -5.60
CA GLY A 465 4.94 -4.81 -5.30
C GLY A 465 5.39 -4.03 -4.08
N ILE A 466 6.66 -3.67 -4.08
CA ILE A 466 7.29 -2.89 -3.01
C ILE A 466 7.82 -1.60 -3.62
N GLY A 467 7.35 -0.47 -3.10
CA GLY A 467 7.89 0.85 -3.37
C GLY A 467 8.62 1.37 -2.14
N PHE A 468 9.79 1.95 -2.33
CA PHE A 468 10.67 2.37 -1.24
C PHE A 468 11.38 3.68 -1.61
N LEU A 469 11.32 4.67 -0.73
CA LEU A 469 12.23 5.80 -0.75
C LEU A 469 13.03 5.77 0.55
N CYS A 470 14.35 5.87 0.45
CA CYS A 470 15.26 5.89 1.59
C CYS A 470 16.08 7.16 1.48
N ASP A 471 15.92 8.06 2.43
CA ASP A 471 16.77 9.24 2.61
C ASP A 471 17.57 9.04 3.90
N SER A 472 18.86 9.36 3.88
CA SER A 472 19.72 9.11 5.05
C SER A 472 20.09 10.35 5.84
N ALA A 473 20.13 11.53 5.21
CA ALA A 473 20.51 12.77 5.87
C ALA A 473 20.25 13.97 4.97
N GLY A 474 19.57 14.98 5.50
CA GLY A 474 19.39 16.25 4.81
C GLY A 474 18.34 17.11 5.48
N ASN A 475 18.04 18.30 4.94
CA ASN A 475 16.79 18.97 5.30
C ASN A 475 15.93 18.99 4.04
N ASP A 476 14.99 18.07 3.96
CA ASP A 476 14.41 17.63 2.71
C ASP A 476 12.96 18.06 2.59
N PHE A 477 12.56 18.35 1.35
CA PHE A 477 11.22 18.80 1.02
C PHE A 477 10.47 17.74 0.20
N TYR A 478 9.61 16.98 0.87
CA TYR A 478 8.74 15.99 0.24
C TYR A 478 7.41 16.63 -0.14
N ASN A 479 7.24 16.95 -1.43
CA ASN A 479 6.05 17.59 -1.95
C ASN A 479 5.29 16.70 -2.95
N ALA A 480 4.15 16.21 -2.51
CA ALA A 480 3.23 15.47 -3.35
C ALA A 480 1.79 15.84 -2.99
N GLU A 481 0.81 15.26 -3.67
CA GLU A 481 -0.60 15.54 -3.39
C GLU A 481 -1.34 14.26 -3.01
N VAL A 482 -1.96 13.56 -3.96
CA VAL A 482 -2.76 12.37 -3.66
C VAL A 482 -1.98 11.08 -3.94
N PHE A 483 -2.03 10.11 -3.02
CA PHE A 483 -1.34 8.81 -3.12
C PHE A 483 0.19 8.92 -3.13
N ALA A 484 0.77 9.34 -2.01
CA ALA A 484 2.22 9.54 -1.91
C ALA A 484 2.77 9.17 -0.53
N GLN A 485 4.06 9.40 -0.30
CA GLN A 485 4.71 9.35 1.01
C GLN A 485 4.46 8.04 1.76
N ALA A 486 5.08 6.96 1.29
CA ALA A 486 4.97 5.61 1.86
C ALA A 486 3.56 4.99 1.87
N THR A 487 2.64 5.54 1.09
CA THR A 487 1.29 4.96 0.97
C THR A 487 1.28 3.76 0.05
N SER A 488 0.32 2.86 0.23
CA SER A 488 0.18 1.69 -0.64
C SER A 488 -1.26 1.32 -0.94
N TYR A 489 -1.46 0.61 -2.05
CA TYR A 489 -2.76 0.12 -2.49
C TYR A 489 -2.69 -1.32 -3.04
N TRP A 490 -3.52 -2.20 -2.49
CA TRP A 490 -3.79 -3.57 -2.96
C TRP A 490 -2.59 -4.54 -2.96
N TYR A 491 -2.44 -5.28 -1.85
CA TYR A 491 -1.40 -6.31 -1.63
C TYR A 491 -0.01 -5.80 -2.04
N SER A 492 0.33 -4.60 -1.58
CA SER A 492 1.59 -3.91 -1.82
C SER A 492 2.18 -3.40 -0.49
N LEU A 493 3.47 -3.06 -0.50
CA LEU A 493 4.16 -2.33 0.56
C LEU A 493 4.69 -1.01 0.00
N GLY A 494 4.27 0.10 0.60
CA GLY A 494 4.87 1.41 0.37
C GLY A 494 5.66 1.83 1.61
N ALA A 495 6.85 2.38 1.41
CA ALA A 495 7.77 2.69 2.50
C ALA A 495 8.58 3.96 2.26
N ILE A 496 8.73 4.76 3.32
CA ILE A 496 9.76 5.79 3.47
C ILE A 496 10.57 5.43 4.71
N TRP A 497 11.88 5.54 4.58
CA TRP A 497 12.79 5.58 5.71
C TRP A 497 13.61 6.86 5.59
N ASP A 498 13.54 7.69 6.61
CA ASP A 498 14.27 8.95 6.72
C ASP A 498 15.22 8.90 7.93
N GLY A 499 16.44 9.38 7.74
CA GLY A 499 17.57 9.19 8.66
C GLY A 499 17.81 10.33 9.64
N SER A 500 18.04 11.54 9.15
CA SER A 500 18.26 12.70 10.00
C SER A 500 18.05 14.00 9.26
N GLY A 501 17.27 14.93 9.81
CA GLY A 501 17.01 16.17 9.10
C GLY A 501 16.15 17.19 9.80
N TYR A 502 15.69 18.17 9.03
CA TYR A 502 14.57 19.06 9.37
C TYR A 502 13.64 19.05 8.18
N ASP A 503 12.83 18.01 8.12
CA ASP A 503 12.16 17.58 6.91
C ASP A 503 10.72 18.04 6.87
N HIS A 504 10.26 18.26 5.65
CA HIS A 504 8.97 18.86 5.38
C HIS A 504 8.17 17.95 4.46
N TYR A 505 7.22 17.23 5.04
CA TYR A 505 6.30 16.34 4.34
C TYR A 505 4.99 17.08 4.05
N SER A 506 4.73 17.39 2.79
CA SER A 506 3.49 18.02 2.33
C SER A 506 2.71 17.10 1.39
N ALA A 507 1.46 16.80 1.74
CA ALA A 507 0.54 16.00 0.96
C ALA A 507 -0.92 16.49 1.00
N ALA A 508 -1.73 16.03 0.05
CA ALA A 508 -3.17 16.32 0.03
C ALA A 508 -3.99 15.25 0.73
N GLN A 509 -3.81 13.97 0.38
CA GLN A 509 -4.57 12.83 0.93
C GLN A 509 -3.91 11.50 0.56
N TYR A 510 -4.13 10.44 1.35
CA TYR A 510 -3.56 9.12 1.16
C TYR A 510 -2.03 9.19 1.16
N SER A 511 -1.50 9.56 2.33
CA SER A 511 -0.10 9.94 2.53
C SER A 511 0.47 9.42 3.86
N GLN A 512 1.77 9.63 4.07
CA GLN A 512 2.46 9.52 5.36
C GLN A 512 2.24 8.17 6.05
N GLY A 513 2.60 7.09 5.33
CA GLY A 513 2.54 5.72 5.85
C GLY A 513 1.14 5.10 5.88
N ALA A 514 0.17 5.66 5.14
CA ALA A 514 -1.17 5.10 5.08
C ALA A 514 -1.25 3.79 4.28
N GLY A 515 -1.88 2.77 4.85
CA GLY A 515 -2.17 1.51 4.16
C GLY A 515 -3.59 1.52 3.60
N ILE A 516 -3.79 1.27 2.31
CA ILE A 516 -5.10 1.34 1.65
C ILE A 516 -5.49 0.03 0.96
N HIS A 517 -6.64 -0.53 1.32
CA HIS A 517 -7.24 -1.72 0.69
C HIS A 517 -6.31 -2.95 0.64
N LEU A 518 -6.17 -3.68 1.76
CA LEU A 518 -5.34 -4.91 1.83
C LEU A 518 -3.85 -4.66 1.49
N SER A 519 -3.28 -3.55 1.95
CA SER A 519 -1.87 -3.21 1.75
C SER A 519 -1.20 -2.73 3.05
N VAL A 520 0.10 -2.45 2.98
CA VAL A 520 0.91 -1.99 4.11
C VAL A 520 1.60 -0.67 3.75
N GLY A 521 1.36 0.40 4.51
CA GLY A 521 2.10 1.66 4.40
C GLY A 521 2.97 1.86 5.63
N CYS A 522 4.17 2.41 5.46
CA CYS A 522 5.11 2.61 6.57
C CYS A 522 6.05 3.80 6.33
N LEU A 523 5.89 4.86 7.11
CA LEU A 523 6.85 5.97 7.17
C LEU A 523 7.64 5.84 8.48
N ILE A 524 8.96 5.84 8.39
CA ILE A 524 9.86 5.92 9.54
C ILE A 524 10.70 7.18 9.38
N ASN A 525 10.71 8.00 10.42
CA ASN A 525 11.64 9.09 10.61
C ASN A 525 12.47 8.84 11.87
N ASN A 526 13.79 9.03 11.80
CA ASN A 526 14.67 8.69 12.91
C ASN A 526 15.07 9.89 13.77
N GLN A 527 15.28 11.07 13.17
CA GLN A 527 15.78 12.25 13.86
C GLN A 527 15.42 13.52 13.08
N GLY A 528 14.95 14.55 13.78
CA GLY A 528 14.71 15.85 13.17
C GLY A 528 13.61 16.60 13.86
N ASN A 529 13.56 17.93 13.71
CA ASN A 529 12.35 18.69 14.07
C ASN A 529 11.54 18.89 12.80
N ASP A 530 10.66 17.95 12.50
CA ASP A 530 10.06 17.75 11.21
C ASP A 530 8.63 18.25 11.17
N SER A 531 8.13 18.50 9.97
CA SER A 531 6.75 18.91 9.76
C SER A 531 6.02 17.96 8.83
N TYR A 532 4.95 17.37 9.35
CA TYR A 532 4.07 16.47 8.64
C TYR A 532 2.74 17.15 8.37
N TYR A 533 2.54 17.58 7.13
CA TYR A 533 1.31 18.22 6.68
C TYR A 533 0.58 17.34 5.66
N SER A 534 -0.62 16.89 6.02
CA SER A 534 -1.60 16.36 5.08
C SER A 534 -2.86 17.19 5.14
N ARG A 535 -3.37 17.66 3.99
CA ARG A 535 -4.62 18.45 4.01
C ARG A 535 -5.81 17.62 4.47
N LEU A 536 -5.88 16.36 4.06
CA LEU A 536 -6.98 15.43 4.34
C LEU A 536 -6.46 14.05 4.78
N GLY A 537 -7.24 13.36 5.59
CA GLY A 537 -7.10 11.92 5.84
C GLY A 537 -7.77 11.09 4.74
N PRO A 538 -7.40 9.83 4.51
CA PRO A 538 -6.44 9.04 5.30
C PRO A 538 -4.97 9.48 5.16
N SER A 539 -4.23 9.54 6.26
CA SER A 539 -2.80 9.89 6.30
C SER A 539 -2.09 9.27 7.51
N GLN A 540 -0.92 9.78 7.93
CA GLN A 540 -0.25 9.60 9.24
C GLN A 540 -0.49 8.26 9.96
N GLY A 541 0.01 7.18 9.36
CA GLY A 541 -0.09 5.84 9.95
C GLY A 541 -1.51 5.25 9.97
N GLU A 542 -2.42 5.76 9.14
CA GLU A 542 -3.80 5.28 9.05
C GLU A 542 -3.89 3.96 8.27
N GLY A 543 -4.57 2.98 8.86
CA GLY A 543 -5.05 1.83 8.12
C GLY A 543 -6.47 2.07 7.58
N HIS A 544 -6.70 1.87 6.28
CA HIS A 544 -8.01 1.88 5.65
C HIS A 544 -8.33 0.63 4.79
N ASP A 545 -9.38 -0.12 5.18
CA ASP A 545 -9.95 -1.29 4.46
C ASP A 545 -9.04 -2.54 4.46
N LEU A 546 -8.96 -3.21 5.61
CA LEU A 546 -8.17 -4.45 5.81
C LEU A 546 -6.67 -4.27 5.56
N SER A 547 -6.14 -3.09 5.87
CA SER A 547 -4.75 -2.70 5.66
C SER A 547 -4.05 -2.34 6.96
N VAL A 548 -2.74 -2.09 6.86
CA VAL A 548 -1.86 -1.65 7.95
C VAL A 548 -1.26 -0.32 7.56
N GLY A 549 -1.45 0.72 8.37
CA GLY A 549 -0.70 1.97 8.29
C GLY A 549 0.23 2.12 9.48
N VAL A 550 1.44 2.63 9.25
CA VAL A 550 2.45 2.89 10.29
C VAL A 550 3.13 4.23 10.01
N LEU A 551 3.15 5.09 11.03
CA LEU A 551 4.06 6.21 11.14
C LEU A 551 4.85 6.03 12.44
N LEU A 552 6.17 6.02 12.33
CA LEU A 552 7.09 5.97 13.46
C LEU A 552 8.05 7.16 13.36
N ASP A 553 7.92 8.10 14.28
CA ASP A 553 8.91 9.13 14.54
C ASP A 553 9.68 8.79 15.81
N ARG A 554 10.99 9.00 15.81
CA ARG A 554 11.84 8.64 16.95
C ARG A 554 12.39 9.82 17.74
N LYS A 555 12.62 10.98 17.14
CA LYS A 555 13.29 12.08 17.84
C LYS A 555 13.07 13.44 17.18
N GLY A 556 12.57 14.37 17.98
CA GLY A 556 12.72 15.81 17.81
C GLY A 556 11.43 16.51 18.20
N ASN A 557 11.31 17.80 17.95
CA ASN A 557 10.09 18.54 18.27
C ASN A 557 9.30 18.74 16.98
N ASP A 558 8.26 17.94 16.80
CA ASP A 558 7.64 17.72 15.50
C ASP A 558 6.25 18.36 15.41
N VAL A 559 5.84 18.66 14.18
CA VAL A 559 4.51 19.21 13.90
C VAL A 559 3.74 18.27 13.00
N TYR A 560 2.67 17.70 13.54
CA TYR A 560 1.76 16.81 12.83
C TYR A 560 0.43 17.49 12.56
N HIS A 561 0.11 17.70 11.30
CA HIS A 561 -1.18 18.23 10.87
C HIS A 561 -1.85 17.33 9.84
N ALA A 562 -3.06 16.87 10.16
CA ALA A 562 -3.92 16.17 9.21
C ALA A 562 -5.40 16.39 9.54
N SER A 563 -6.31 16.40 8.55
CA SER A 563 -7.75 16.43 8.91
C SER A 563 -8.10 15.26 9.82
N GLY A 564 -7.64 14.05 9.49
CA GLY A 564 -7.65 12.87 10.33
C GLY A 564 -6.61 11.86 9.86
N GLY A 565 -6.28 10.88 10.70
CA GLY A 565 -5.45 9.75 10.29
C GLY A 565 -4.42 9.26 11.29
N GLN A 566 -4.05 10.07 12.29
CA GLN A 566 -3.00 9.80 13.29
C GLN A 566 -3.20 8.47 14.06
N GLY A 567 -2.68 7.39 13.49
CA GLY A 567 -2.85 6.04 14.03
C GLY A 567 -4.30 5.55 13.96
N THR A 568 -5.09 6.10 13.04
CA THR A 568 -6.50 5.78 12.86
C THR A 568 -6.67 4.44 12.16
N ALA A 569 -7.73 3.71 12.48
CA ALA A 569 -8.08 2.46 11.84
C ALA A 569 -9.52 2.45 11.32
N LEU A 570 -9.68 2.63 10.01
CA LEU A 570 -10.96 2.63 9.32
C LEU A 570 -11.23 1.32 8.59
N THR A 571 -12.45 0.78 8.81
CA THR A 571 -12.98 -0.34 8.04
C THR A 571 -12.13 -1.62 8.10
N ASN A 572 -11.88 -2.07 9.32
CA ASN A 572 -11.26 -3.36 9.62
C ASN A 572 -9.76 -3.39 9.41
N SER A 573 -9.06 -2.37 9.86
CA SER A 573 -7.65 -2.15 9.61
C SER A 573 -6.86 -2.02 10.92
N VAL A 574 -5.54 -1.86 10.79
CA VAL A 574 -4.63 -1.46 11.87
C VAL A 574 -4.01 -0.12 11.49
N GLY A 575 -4.11 0.86 12.38
CA GLY A 575 -3.36 2.11 12.30
C GLY A 575 -2.43 2.24 13.49
N LEU A 576 -1.18 2.59 13.24
CA LEU A 576 -0.15 2.77 14.25
C LEU A 576 0.53 4.12 14.02
N PHE A 577 0.44 4.99 15.02
CA PHE A 577 1.23 6.21 15.11
C PHE A 577 2.04 6.14 16.40
N VAL A 578 3.35 6.26 16.27
CA VAL A 578 4.28 6.21 17.39
C VAL A 578 5.26 7.37 17.27
N ASP A 579 5.24 8.26 18.24
CA ASP A 579 6.28 9.26 18.52
C ASP A 579 7.05 8.82 19.77
N ILE A 580 8.38 8.99 19.79
CA ILE A 580 9.22 8.53 20.90
C ILE A 580 9.68 9.67 21.82
N THR A 581 10.18 10.77 21.28
CA THR A 581 10.70 11.87 22.11
C THR A 581 10.51 13.20 21.39
N GLY A 582 9.96 14.17 22.10
CA GLY A 582 9.76 15.48 21.50
C GLY A 582 9.10 16.49 22.40
N ASN A 583 8.67 17.61 21.82
CA ASN A 583 7.65 18.48 22.38
C ASN A 583 6.81 18.90 21.18
N ASP A 584 5.74 18.17 20.94
CA ASP A 584 5.18 18.05 19.62
C ASP A 584 3.83 18.74 19.52
N VAL A 585 3.43 18.98 18.29
CA VAL A 585 2.14 19.59 17.96
C VAL A 585 1.31 18.59 17.19
N TYR A 586 0.25 18.09 17.81
CA TYR A 586 -0.73 17.20 17.21
C TYR A 586 -2.00 17.96 16.84
N SER A 587 -2.14 18.23 15.54
CA SER A 587 -3.26 18.96 14.98
C SER A 587 -4.15 18.09 14.11
N SER A 588 -5.44 18.05 14.47
CA SER A 588 -6.45 17.37 13.67
C SER A 588 -7.84 17.98 13.81
N THR A 589 -8.70 17.71 12.82
CA THR A 589 -10.08 18.24 12.77
C THR A 589 -11.16 17.16 12.79
N GLU A 590 -10.80 15.90 12.55
CA GLU A 590 -11.71 14.77 12.54
C GLU A 590 -11.75 14.05 13.88
N LYS A 591 -12.97 13.66 14.30
CA LYS A 591 -13.22 13.02 15.60
C LYS A 591 -12.41 11.75 15.86
N LEU A 592 -12.01 11.04 14.82
CA LEU A 592 -11.29 9.77 14.93
C LEU A 592 -9.77 9.91 14.81
N ALA A 593 -9.22 11.11 14.57
CA ALA A 593 -7.84 11.29 14.16
C ALA A 593 -6.82 10.66 15.12
N LEU A 594 -6.97 10.83 16.44
CA LEU A 594 -6.04 10.33 17.45
C LEU A 594 -6.46 8.92 17.91
N ALA A 595 -5.92 7.89 17.24
CA ALA A 595 -6.14 6.47 17.49
C ALA A 595 -7.55 5.91 17.17
N GLY A 596 -8.41 6.59 16.42
CA GLY A 596 -9.80 6.17 16.27
C GLY A 596 -10.00 4.82 15.57
N GLY A 597 -10.74 3.90 16.20
CA GLY A 597 -11.09 2.60 15.61
C GLY A 597 -12.54 2.55 15.13
N LYS A 598 -12.77 2.57 13.80
CA LYS A 598 -14.11 2.48 13.19
C LYS A 598 -14.39 1.09 12.60
N PRO A 599 -15.22 0.26 13.26
CA PRO A 599 -15.61 -1.03 12.73
C PRO A 599 -16.50 -0.90 11.48
N ALA A 600 -16.37 -1.85 10.56
CA ALA A 600 -17.27 -2.02 9.42
C ALA A 600 -17.46 -3.50 9.10
N ARG A 601 -18.51 -3.85 8.36
CA ARG A 601 -18.72 -5.22 7.80
C ARG A 601 -18.62 -6.37 8.83
N GLY A 602 -18.81 -6.06 10.11
CA GLY A 602 -18.82 -7.02 11.21
C GLY A 602 -17.46 -7.28 11.84
N PHE A 603 -16.39 -6.63 11.37
CA PHE A 603 -15.08 -6.73 12.00
C PHE A 603 -14.74 -5.44 12.75
N ALA A 604 -13.75 -5.54 13.63
CA ALA A 604 -13.21 -4.43 14.37
C ALA A 604 -11.98 -3.85 13.66
N SER A 605 -11.57 -2.65 14.05
CA SER A 605 -10.37 -1.95 13.56
C SER A 605 -9.56 -1.54 14.79
N ALA A 606 -8.24 -1.68 14.78
CA ALA A 606 -7.39 -1.32 15.91
C ALA A 606 -6.59 -0.06 15.58
N GLY A 607 -6.97 1.06 16.20
CA GLY A 607 -6.24 2.32 16.08
C GLY A 607 -5.39 2.57 17.32
N MET A 608 -4.15 3.03 17.11
CA MET A 608 -3.19 3.24 18.18
C MET A 608 -2.39 4.51 17.95
N PHE A 609 -2.34 5.34 18.98
CA PHE A 609 -1.53 6.55 19.06
C PHE A 609 -0.68 6.45 20.32
N VAL A 610 0.63 6.55 20.18
CA VAL A 610 1.57 6.50 21.30
C VAL A 610 2.53 7.65 21.10
N ASP A 611 2.44 8.66 21.94
CA ASP A 611 3.59 9.51 22.23
C ASP A 611 4.22 8.97 23.52
N MET A 612 5.55 8.85 23.55
CA MET A 612 6.30 8.21 24.63
C MET A 612 6.93 9.21 25.61
N ALA A 613 7.16 10.45 25.20
CA ALA A 613 7.80 11.45 26.03
C ALA A 613 7.77 12.84 25.37
N GLY A 614 7.31 13.82 26.14
CA GLY A 614 7.45 15.19 25.70
C GLY A 614 6.68 16.16 26.56
N LYS A 615 6.37 17.29 25.97
CA LYS A 615 5.35 18.20 26.45
C LYS A 615 4.62 18.76 25.25
N ASP A 616 3.39 18.33 25.12
CA ASP A 616 2.79 18.25 23.80
C ASP A 616 1.54 19.12 23.72
N TYR A 617 1.28 19.61 22.51
CA TYR A 617 0.10 20.39 22.22
C TYR A 617 -0.87 19.60 21.37
N TYR A 618 -2.10 19.45 21.87
CA TYR A 618 -3.22 18.87 21.14
C TYR A 618 -4.23 19.95 20.80
N THR A 619 -4.80 19.88 19.60
CA THR A 619 -5.89 20.79 19.23
C THR A 619 -7.07 20.61 20.18
N SER A 620 -7.62 21.71 20.70
CA SER A 620 -8.79 21.69 21.57
C SER A 620 -9.95 20.91 20.91
N GLY A 621 -10.67 20.13 21.72
CA GLY A 621 -11.80 19.33 21.28
C GLY A 621 -11.43 18.00 20.62
N SER A 622 -10.13 17.72 20.45
CA SER A 622 -9.62 16.41 20.07
C SER A 622 -9.69 15.41 21.23
N ALA A 623 -9.49 14.11 20.93
CA ALA A 623 -9.52 13.07 21.95
C ALA A 623 -8.23 12.98 22.79
N GLY A 624 -7.13 13.56 22.29
CA GLY A 624 -5.83 13.51 22.95
C GLY A 624 -5.67 14.59 24.00
N SER A 625 -4.75 14.34 24.91
CA SER A 625 -4.39 15.28 25.96
C SER A 625 -2.97 14.98 26.42
N ASP A 626 -2.20 16.04 26.62
CA ASP A 626 -0.87 16.02 27.22
C ASP A 626 -0.88 15.16 28.51
N PHE A 627 0.01 14.17 28.56
CA PHE A 627 0.20 13.24 29.69
C PHE A 627 -1.02 12.39 30.04
N GLY A 628 -1.87 12.22 29.04
CA GLY A 628 -3.14 11.53 29.15
C GLY A 628 -3.12 10.11 28.60
N PHE A 629 -4.18 9.40 28.95
CA PHE A 629 -4.50 8.11 28.37
C PHE A 629 -5.96 8.17 27.94
N TRP A 630 -6.27 7.78 26.71
CA TRP A 630 -7.63 7.87 26.19
C TRP A 630 -8.01 6.67 25.33
N THR A 631 -9.32 6.54 25.12
CA THR A 631 -9.87 5.60 24.14
C THR A 631 -10.72 6.38 23.14
N ASN A 632 -10.53 6.13 21.85
CA ASN A 632 -11.28 6.81 20.79
C ASN A 632 -12.04 5.81 19.90
N GLY A 633 -13.35 5.96 19.84
CA GLY A 633 -14.23 4.98 19.18
C GLY A 633 -14.31 3.66 19.93
N THR A 634 -14.52 2.54 19.22
CA THR A 634 -14.76 1.24 19.88
C THR A 634 -13.47 0.52 20.27
N TYR A 635 -12.42 0.74 19.48
CA TYR A 635 -11.18 -0.03 19.53
C TYR A 635 -9.97 0.85 19.19
N GLY A 636 -9.97 2.04 19.77
CA GLY A 636 -8.87 2.99 19.70
C GLY A 636 -8.25 3.21 21.07
N ALA A 637 -6.92 3.26 21.15
CA ALA A 637 -6.19 3.55 22.38
C ALA A 637 -5.10 4.60 22.09
N GLY A 638 -5.12 5.70 22.85
CA GLY A 638 -4.12 6.75 22.77
C GLY A 638 -3.41 6.97 24.11
N MET A 639 -2.13 7.33 24.06
CA MET A 639 -1.25 7.49 25.23
C MET A 639 -0.23 8.61 25.00
N ASP A 640 0.10 9.30 26.08
CA ASP A 640 1.11 10.36 26.17
C ASP A 640 1.73 10.35 27.60
N PHE A 641 3.03 10.63 27.77
CA PHE A 641 3.76 10.52 29.05
C PHE A 641 4.53 11.83 29.47
N SER A 642 4.53 12.16 30.78
CA SER A 642 4.76 13.49 31.45
C SER A 642 6.08 14.29 31.40
N SER A 643 5.99 15.63 31.06
CA SER A 643 6.28 16.82 31.94
C SER A 643 5.58 18.22 31.59
N GLU A 644 4.87 18.83 32.58
CA GLU A 644 3.81 19.91 32.67
C GLU A 644 3.69 21.27 31.85
N PRO A 645 2.48 21.93 31.76
CA PRO A 645 1.79 22.65 30.62
C PRO A 645 1.46 24.18 30.73
N VAL A 646 0.93 24.85 29.64
CA VAL A 646 -0.07 26.00 29.61
C VAL A 646 -0.77 26.11 28.20
N ALA A 647 -2.10 26.39 28.13
CA ALA A 647 -3.07 26.09 27.05
C ALA A 647 -3.68 27.27 26.20
N GLY A 648 -4.47 26.96 25.13
CA GLY A 648 -5.56 27.83 24.58
C GLY A 648 -6.16 27.60 23.15
N ASP A 649 -7.37 26.97 23.08
CA ASP A 649 -8.64 27.04 22.27
C ASP A 649 -8.87 27.48 20.77
N GLU A 650 -9.33 26.50 19.94
CA GLU A 650 -10.59 26.27 19.14
C GLU A 650 -11.38 27.30 18.24
N ALA A 651 -11.72 26.93 16.96
CA ALA A 651 -13.09 26.61 16.41
C ALA A 651 -13.44 26.89 14.88
N GLU A 652 -13.99 25.84 14.20
CA GLU A 652 -15.12 25.62 13.21
C GLU A 652 -15.43 26.24 11.79
N GLN A 653 -15.82 25.30 10.86
CA GLN A 653 -16.85 25.20 9.75
C GLN A 653 -16.93 26.22 8.56
N GLY A 654 -17.32 25.98 7.28
CA GLY A 654 -17.86 24.87 6.44
C GLY A 654 -18.94 25.42 5.45
N ASP A 655 -18.98 25.11 4.13
CA ASP A 655 -20.20 25.32 3.29
C ASP A 655 -20.29 24.60 1.89
N THR A 656 -21.49 24.53 1.30
CA THR A 656 -21.98 23.64 0.20
C THR A 656 -22.49 24.41 -1.05
N LEU A 657 -22.50 23.85 -2.27
CA LEU A 657 -23.33 24.38 -3.40
C LEU A 657 -23.84 23.35 -4.47
N GLN A 658 -24.79 23.81 -5.30
CA GLN A 658 -25.87 23.12 -6.04
C GLN A 658 -25.59 22.59 -7.48
N LEU A 659 -26.58 21.85 -8.01
CA LEU A 659 -26.71 21.09 -9.27
C LEU A 659 -27.14 21.89 -10.54
N ILE A 660 -26.79 21.38 -11.75
CA ILE A 660 -27.39 21.76 -13.06
C ILE A 660 -27.66 20.53 -13.97
N GLY A 661 -28.86 20.50 -14.59
CA GLY A 661 -29.17 20.27 -16.03
C GLY A 661 -29.14 18.86 -16.67
N SER A 662 -30.28 18.44 -17.26
CA SER A 662 -30.52 17.13 -17.87
C SER A 662 -30.44 17.04 -19.41
N LEU A 663 -29.77 16.01 -19.95
CA LEU A 663 -29.89 15.50 -21.33
C LEU A 663 -30.31 14.00 -21.29
N GLU A 664 -31.23 13.57 -22.16
CA GLU A 664 -31.68 12.16 -22.27
C GLU A 664 -30.75 11.34 -23.19
N LEU A 665 -30.19 10.24 -22.66
CA LEU A 665 -29.26 9.32 -23.35
C LEU A 665 -29.83 7.88 -23.51
N PRO A 666 -29.29 7.01 -24.40
CA PRO A 666 -29.66 5.58 -24.53
C PRO A 666 -29.30 4.71 -23.30
N VAL A 667 -29.94 3.54 -23.10
CA VAL A 667 -29.78 2.65 -21.92
C VAL A 667 -28.33 2.35 -21.55
N ASP A 668 -27.47 2.00 -22.52
CA ASP A 668 -26.07 1.65 -22.27
C ASP A 668 -25.26 2.85 -21.75
N SER A 669 -25.52 4.02 -22.31
CA SER A 669 -24.89 5.30 -21.99
C SER A 669 -25.38 5.82 -20.63
N VAL A 670 -26.68 5.67 -20.35
CA VAL A 670 -27.27 5.95 -19.04
C VAL A 670 -26.69 5.02 -17.97
N PHE A 671 -26.52 3.73 -18.28
CA PHE A 671 -25.92 2.77 -17.36
C PHE A 671 -24.45 3.11 -17.06
N LYS A 672 -23.63 3.44 -18.06
CA LYS A 672 -22.23 3.89 -17.88
C LYS A 672 -22.15 5.08 -16.93
N ILE A 673 -23.01 6.09 -17.12
CA ILE A 673 -23.03 7.28 -16.26
C ILE A 673 -23.56 6.95 -14.85
N ALA A 674 -24.59 6.10 -14.74
CA ALA A 674 -25.13 5.66 -13.45
C ALA A 674 -24.12 4.83 -12.61
N ALA A 675 -23.16 4.21 -13.28
CA ALA A 675 -22.04 3.44 -12.74
C ALA A 675 -20.77 4.28 -12.48
N LEU A 676 -20.84 5.61 -12.51
CA LEU A 676 -19.73 6.47 -12.05
C LEU A 676 -19.75 6.65 -10.51
N TRP A 677 -18.64 7.15 -9.96
CA TRP A 677 -18.54 7.55 -8.55
C TRP A 677 -19.44 8.76 -8.25
N GLU A 678 -20.29 8.64 -7.22
CA GLU A 678 -21.25 9.68 -6.82
C GLU A 678 -20.62 10.67 -5.83
N VAL A 679 -19.61 11.40 -6.27
CA VAL A 679 -18.85 12.38 -5.45
C VAL A 679 -18.61 13.66 -6.24
N GLY A 680 -18.25 14.74 -5.53
CA GLY A 680 -17.93 16.03 -6.14
C GLY A 680 -18.98 16.48 -7.15
N ASN A 681 -18.52 16.97 -8.29
CA ASN A 681 -19.38 17.49 -9.38
C ASN A 681 -20.14 16.38 -10.13
N ALA A 682 -19.71 15.11 -10.02
CA ALA A 682 -20.39 13.97 -10.64
C ALA A 682 -21.65 13.53 -9.88
N ARG A 683 -21.77 13.87 -8.58
CA ARG A 683 -22.91 13.52 -7.73
C ARG A 683 -24.26 13.86 -8.37
N ALA A 684 -24.32 15.05 -8.96
CA ALA A 684 -25.47 15.57 -9.70
C ALA A 684 -25.89 14.65 -10.86
N LYS A 685 -24.93 14.42 -11.76
CA LYS A 685 -25.08 13.68 -13.01
C LYS A 685 -25.36 12.19 -12.76
N VAL A 686 -24.67 11.57 -11.80
CA VAL A 686 -24.88 10.15 -11.43
C VAL A 686 -26.28 9.94 -10.85
N ARG A 687 -26.75 10.84 -9.98
CA ARG A 687 -28.12 10.77 -9.44
C ARG A 687 -29.17 10.88 -10.54
N GLN A 688 -28.96 11.80 -11.46
CA GLN A 688 -29.86 12.00 -12.58
C GLN A 688 -29.84 10.80 -13.54
N ALA A 689 -28.67 10.26 -13.89
CA ALA A 689 -28.55 9.06 -14.72
C ALA A 689 -29.16 7.84 -14.04
N ARG A 690 -29.01 7.69 -12.71
CA ARG A 690 -29.73 6.64 -11.95
C ARG A 690 -31.24 6.86 -11.93
N LYS A 691 -31.72 8.10 -11.96
CA LYS A 691 -33.15 8.40 -12.09
C LYS A 691 -33.65 7.96 -13.48
N GLN A 692 -32.95 8.35 -14.54
CA GLN A 692 -33.27 7.95 -15.91
C GLN A 692 -33.19 6.43 -16.11
N LEU A 693 -32.18 5.77 -15.53
CA LEU A 693 -32.04 4.31 -15.56
C LEU A 693 -33.26 3.62 -14.93
N LYS A 694 -33.82 4.20 -13.86
CA LYS A 694 -35.06 3.70 -13.24
C LYS A 694 -36.28 3.95 -14.11
N GLU A 695 -36.36 5.08 -14.82
CA GLU A 695 -37.48 5.37 -15.73
C GLU A 695 -37.54 4.37 -16.90
N LEU A 696 -36.38 3.89 -17.37
CA LEU A 696 -36.27 2.85 -18.41
C LEU A 696 -36.74 1.45 -17.94
N GLY A 697 -36.85 1.24 -16.62
CA GLY A 697 -37.50 0.08 -16.02
C GLY A 697 -37.09 -1.28 -16.58
N LYS A 698 -38.03 -1.97 -17.24
CA LYS A 698 -37.83 -3.33 -17.74
C LYS A 698 -36.70 -3.42 -18.78
N GLU A 699 -36.55 -2.44 -19.65
CA GLU A 699 -35.51 -2.40 -20.69
C GLU A 699 -34.11 -2.40 -20.06
N ALA A 700 -33.91 -1.57 -19.03
CA ALA A 700 -32.66 -1.53 -18.28
C ALA A 700 -32.39 -2.83 -17.50
N ILE A 701 -33.44 -3.50 -16.99
CA ILE A 701 -33.31 -4.81 -16.32
C ILE A 701 -32.84 -5.87 -17.32
N GLU A 702 -33.45 -5.95 -18.50
CA GLU A 702 -33.06 -6.90 -19.54
C GLU A 702 -31.61 -6.68 -19.99
N TYR A 703 -31.20 -5.42 -20.19
CA TYR A 703 -29.80 -5.06 -20.47
C TYR A 703 -28.83 -5.58 -19.41
N VAL A 704 -29.15 -5.38 -18.12
CA VAL A 704 -28.30 -5.84 -17.00
C VAL A 704 -28.19 -7.36 -16.98
N PHE A 705 -29.28 -8.09 -17.20
CA PHE A 705 -29.25 -9.56 -17.18
C PHE A 705 -28.45 -10.16 -18.33
N GLU A 706 -28.48 -9.52 -19.50
CA GLU A 706 -27.73 -9.97 -20.66
C GLU A 706 -26.23 -9.61 -20.56
N HIS A 707 -25.90 -8.41 -20.09
CA HIS A 707 -24.54 -7.86 -20.23
C HIS A 707 -23.76 -7.66 -18.92
N LYS A 708 -24.43 -7.59 -17.75
CA LYS A 708 -23.81 -7.08 -16.50
C LYS A 708 -23.99 -8.00 -15.29
N LEU A 709 -24.55 -9.19 -15.47
CA LEU A 709 -24.86 -10.11 -14.37
C LEU A 709 -23.61 -10.57 -13.60
N ASP A 710 -22.49 -10.77 -14.29
CA ASP A 710 -21.19 -11.17 -13.72
C ASP A 710 -20.20 -10.01 -13.57
N THR A 711 -20.69 -8.76 -13.46
CA THR A 711 -19.85 -7.58 -13.25
C THR A 711 -18.89 -7.76 -12.06
N LYS A 712 -17.63 -7.34 -12.27
CA LYS A 712 -16.60 -7.18 -11.22
C LYS A 712 -16.62 -5.77 -10.61
N SER A 713 -17.25 -4.79 -11.27
CA SER A 713 -17.22 -3.37 -10.87
C SER A 713 -18.20 -3.11 -9.72
N GLY A 714 -17.68 -2.62 -8.60
CA GLY A 714 -18.51 -2.19 -7.48
C GLY A 714 -19.46 -1.04 -7.84
N LEU A 715 -19.13 -0.25 -8.87
CA LEU A 715 -19.94 0.88 -9.30
C LEU A 715 -21.07 0.48 -10.23
N GLU A 716 -20.80 -0.42 -11.17
CA GLU A 716 -21.85 -1.07 -11.93
C GLU A 716 -22.80 -1.81 -10.97
N SER A 717 -22.27 -2.50 -9.96
CA SER A 717 -23.09 -3.18 -8.94
C SER A 717 -24.00 -2.23 -8.17
N ARG A 718 -23.55 -1.01 -7.86
CA ARG A 718 -24.38 0.05 -7.24
C ARG A 718 -25.46 0.58 -8.18
N ALA A 719 -25.16 0.75 -9.47
CA ALA A 719 -26.13 1.15 -10.48
C ALA A 719 -27.23 0.08 -10.64
N VAL A 720 -26.83 -1.20 -10.73
CA VAL A 720 -27.74 -2.35 -10.76
C VAL A 720 -28.58 -2.42 -9.48
N GLU A 721 -27.97 -2.25 -8.31
CA GLU A 721 -28.68 -2.24 -7.03
C GLU A 721 -29.76 -1.14 -7.00
N ALA A 722 -29.45 0.06 -7.50
CA ALA A 722 -30.40 1.17 -7.56
C ALA A 722 -31.57 0.90 -8.50
N LEU A 723 -31.33 0.23 -9.64
CA LEU A 723 -32.35 -0.18 -10.60
C LEU A 723 -33.26 -1.28 -10.03
N PHE A 724 -32.69 -2.35 -9.48
CA PHE A 724 -33.47 -3.47 -8.94
C PHE A 724 -34.33 -3.07 -7.75
N LYS A 725 -33.86 -2.14 -6.90
CA LYS A 725 -34.67 -1.56 -5.83
C LYS A 725 -35.87 -0.75 -6.34
N ALA A 726 -35.80 -0.19 -7.54
CA ALA A 726 -36.92 0.55 -8.13
C ALA A 726 -37.96 -0.39 -8.77
N TRP A 727 -37.55 -1.58 -9.18
CA TRP A 727 -38.39 -2.55 -9.89
C TRP A 727 -38.23 -3.98 -9.34
N PRO A 728 -38.47 -4.19 -8.03
CA PRO A 728 -38.20 -5.46 -7.37
C PRO A 728 -38.97 -6.63 -8.01
N ASP A 729 -40.26 -6.45 -8.31
CA ASP A 729 -41.09 -7.52 -8.88
C ASP A 729 -40.69 -7.90 -10.30
N THR A 730 -40.12 -6.96 -11.05
CA THR A 730 -39.57 -7.26 -12.39
C THR A 730 -38.20 -7.93 -12.28
N ALA A 731 -37.35 -7.53 -11.33
CA ALA A 731 -36.01 -8.08 -11.16
C ALA A 731 -35.97 -9.47 -10.50
N LYS A 732 -36.86 -9.74 -9.53
CA LYS A 732 -36.87 -10.99 -8.73
C LYS A 732 -36.89 -12.28 -9.55
N PRO A 733 -37.79 -12.46 -10.54
CA PRO A 733 -37.82 -13.68 -11.36
C PRO A 733 -36.48 -13.95 -12.05
N TYR A 734 -35.84 -12.90 -12.58
CA TYR A 734 -34.53 -13.01 -13.22
C TYR A 734 -33.42 -13.29 -12.19
N LEU A 735 -33.46 -12.67 -11.00
CA LEU A 735 -32.51 -12.97 -9.93
C LEU A 735 -32.62 -14.42 -9.43
N TYR A 736 -33.83 -14.97 -9.32
CA TYR A 736 -34.03 -16.37 -8.97
C TYR A 736 -33.48 -17.32 -10.03
N LYS A 737 -33.66 -16.99 -11.31
CA LYS A 737 -33.02 -17.73 -12.41
C LYS A 737 -31.50 -17.63 -12.34
N ALA A 738 -30.95 -16.45 -12.04
CA ALA A 738 -29.52 -16.20 -11.94
C ALA A 738 -28.82 -16.93 -10.78
N LEU A 739 -29.55 -17.38 -9.74
CA LEU A 739 -29.01 -18.30 -8.73
C LEU A 739 -28.53 -19.64 -9.34
N TYR A 740 -28.95 -19.95 -10.56
CA TYR A 740 -28.62 -21.17 -11.29
C TYR A 740 -27.74 -20.93 -12.52
N ASP A 741 -27.26 -19.70 -12.75
CA ASP A 741 -26.35 -19.36 -13.86
C ASP A 741 -25.05 -20.18 -13.79
N GLU A 742 -24.49 -20.53 -14.95
CA GLU A 742 -23.25 -21.31 -15.05
C GLU A 742 -22.06 -20.56 -14.45
N ARG A 743 -22.03 -19.23 -14.60
CA ARG A 743 -20.97 -18.36 -14.10
C ARG A 743 -21.10 -18.20 -12.60
N ARG A 744 -20.05 -18.58 -11.87
CA ARG A 744 -19.99 -18.46 -10.40
C ARG A 744 -20.24 -17.04 -9.89
N ARG A 745 -19.76 -16.03 -10.62
CA ARG A 745 -19.91 -14.61 -10.24
C ARG A 745 -21.34 -14.11 -10.41
N ALA A 746 -22.02 -14.50 -11.49
CA ALA A 746 -23.45 -14.22 -11.68
C ALA A 746 -24.30 -14.75 -10.51
N ARG A 747 -24.05 -16.00 -10.08
CA ARG A 747 -24.72 -16.57 -8.89
C ARG A 747 -24.44 -15.78 -7.61
N ALA A 748 -23.19 -15.36 -7.41
CA ALA A 748 -22.79 -14.57 -6.24
C ALA A 748 -23.48 -13.20 -6.22
N ASN A 749 -23.50 -12.51 -7.36
CA ASN A 749 -24.15 -11.22 -7.53
C ASN A 749 -25.67 -11.34 -7.35
N ALA A 750 -26.29 -12.41 -7.84
CA ALA A 750 -27.72 -12.68 -7.61
C ALA A 750 -28.07 -12.79 -6.12
N VAL A 751 -27.28 -13.53 -5.33
CA VAL A 751 -27.45 -13.60 -3.86
C VAL A 751 -27.28 -12.22 -3.22
N TYR A 752 -26.26 -11.46 -3.63
CA TYR A 752 -26.02 -10.11 -3.12
C TYR A 752 -27.22 -9.17 -3.38
N TRP A 753 -27.70 -9.11 -4.62
CA TRP A 753 -28.79 -8.21 -5.01
C TRP A 753 -30.13 -8.62 -4.41
N LEU A 754 -30.43 -9.93 -4.28
CA LEU A 754 -31.60 -10.40 -3.52
C LEU A 754 -31.57 -9.89 -2.08
N GLY A 755 -30.41 -9.89 -1.42
CA GLY A 755 -30.26 -9.28 -0.11
C GLY A 755 -30.55 -7.77 -0.11
N LYS A 756 -30.12 -7.05 -1.15
CA LYS A 756 -30.34 -5.60 -1.28
C LYS A 756 -31.78 -5.18 -1.55
N LEU A 757 -32.62 -6.10 -2.02
CA LEU A 757 -34.07 -5.92 -2.13
C LEU A 757 -34.78 -5.96 -0.77
N LYS A 758 -34.09 -6.37 0.31
CA LYS A 758 -34.65 -6.40 1.67
C LYS A 758 -35.98 -7.17 1.72
N GLN A 759 -37.02 -6.58 2.31
CA GLN A 759 -38.31 -7.20 2.56
C GLN A 759 -39.04 -7.63 1.29
N ASP A 760 -38.76 -6.99 0.14
CA ASP A 760 -39.38 -7.30 -1.14
C ASP A 760 -38.98 -8.69 -1.66
N ALA A 761 -37.84 -9.23 -1.21
CA ALA A 761 -37.33 -10.55 -1.58
C ALA A 761 -37.62 -11.64 -0.53
N LYS A 762 -38.57 -11.43 0.40
CA LYS A 762 -38.94 -12.41 1.43
C LYS A 762 -39.43 -13.73 0.84
N ASP A 763 -40.15 -13.68 -0.28
CA ASP A 763 -40.59 -14.83 -1.08
C ASP A 763 -39.42 -15.66 -1.65
N GLY A 764 -38.21 -15.08 -1.71
CA GLY A 764 -36.99 -15.74 -2.19
C GLY A 764 -36.18 -16.50 -1.15
N VAL A 765 -36.60 -16.53 0.12
CA VAL A 765 -35.84 -17.15 1.23
C VAL A 765 -35.53 -18.62 0.95
N ASP A 766 -36.51 -19.41 0.52
CA ASP A 766 -36.28 -20.84 0.25
C ASP A 766 -35.45 -21.08 -1.00
N SER A 767 -35.51 -20.19 -2.00
CA SER A 767 -34.61 -20.24 -3.17
C SER A 767 -33.14 -20.03 -2.76
N LEU A 768 -32.88 -19.11 -1.82
CA LEU A 768 -31.54 -18.90 -1.27
C LEU A 768 -31.03 -20.13 -0.50
N PHE A 769 -31.88 -20.75 0.33
CA PHE A 769 -31.53 -21.99 1.02
C PHE A 769 -31.31 -23.18 0.07
N LEU A 770 -32.10 -23.28 -0.99
CA LEU A 770 -31.92 -24.32 -2.01
C LEU A 770 -30.61 -24.13 -2.77
N ALA A 771 -30.28 -22.91 -3.18
CA ALA A 771 -29.01 -22.58 -3.82
C ALA A 771 -27.81 -22.88 -2.90
N MET A 772 -27.94 -22.61 -1.59
CA MET A 772 -26.95 -22.98 -0.58
C MET A 772 -26.79 -24.50 -0.48
N LYS A 773 -27.89 -25.25 -0.35
CA LYS A 773 -27.89 -26.72 -0.22
C LYS A 773 -27.26 -27.39 -1.44
N GLN A 774 -27.49 -26.85 -2.64
CA GLN A 774 -26.91 -27.33 -3.89
C GLN A 774 -25.47 -26.86 -4.13
N LYS A 775 -24.81 -26.22 -3.14
CA LYS A 775 -23.46 -25.67 -3.25
C LYS A 775 -23.28 -24.66 -4.39
N ARG A 776 -24.38 -24.05 -4.86
CA ARG A 776 -24.39 -23.01 -5.90
C ARG A 776 -24.08 -21.63 -5.33
N ALA A 777 -24.47 -21.41 -4.07
CA ALA A 777 -24.18 -20.21 -3.28
C ALA A 777 -23.40 -20.56 -2.01
N SER A 778 -22.46 -19.70 -1.61
CA SER A 778 -21.73 -19.86 -0.35
C SER A 778 -22.66 -19.61 0.84
N PRO A 779 -22.66 -20.47 1.89
CA PRO A 779 -23.50 -20.29 3.07
C PRO A 779 -23.39 -18.90 3.72
N ARG A 780 -22.17 -18.34 3.77
CA ARG A 780 -21.94 -16.98 4.31
C ARG A 780 -22.65 -15.88 3.50
N TRP A 781 -22.67 -16.00 2.17
CA TRP A 781 -23.34 -15.01 1.31
C TRP A 781 -24.84 -15.07 1.48
N VAL A 782 -25.38 -16.29 1.64
CA VAL A 782 -26.79 -16.52 1.92
C VAL A 782 -27.15 -15.96 3.30
N ALA A 783 -26.37 -16.25 4.35
CA ALA A 783 -26.59 -15.67 5.68
C ALA A 783 -26.59 -14.14 5.67
N LYS A 784 -25.65 -13.51 4.93
CA LYS A 784 -25.63 -12.05 4.74
C LYS A 784 -26.91 -11.55 4.07
N ALA A 785 -27.31 -12.17 2.96
CA ALA A 785 -28.50 -11.77 2.21
C ALA A 785 -29.77 -11.92 3.05
N LEU A 786 -29.92 -13.04 3.77
CA LEU A 786 -31.04 -13.29 4.68
C LEU A 786 -31.11 -12.25 5.81
N GLY A 787 -29.97 -11.85 6.36
CA GLY A 787 -29.90 -10.77 7.35
C GLY A 787 -30.32 -9.39 6.81
N GLU A 788 -30.13 -9.13 5.52
CA GLU A 788 -30.61 -7.91 4.85
C GLU A 788 -32.10 -7.99 4.47
N ILE A 789 -32.59 -9.19 4.11
CA ILE A 789 -34.01 -9.46 3.81
C ILE A 789 -34.91 -9.17 5.01
N GLY A 790 -34.42 -9.44 6.23
CA GLY A 790 -35.13 -9.07 7.46
C GLY A 790 -36.11 -10.12 7.98
N ASP A 791 -36.16 -11.32 7.38
CA ASP A 791 -37.03 -12.40 7.86
C ASP A 791 -36.44 -13.08 9.09
N SER A 792 -36.89 -12.70 10.29
CA SER A 792 -36.36 -13.24 11.56
C SER A 792 -36.60 -14.74 11.73
N THR A 793 -37.51 -15.37 10.98
CA THR A 793 -37.78 -16.81 11.06
C THR A 793 -36.63 -17.67 10.56
N VAL A 794 -35.68 -17.08 9.82
CA VAL A 794 -34.53 -17.79 9.25
C VAL A 794 -33.41 -18.05 10.26
N VAL A 795 -33.44 -17.38 11.42
CA VAL A 795 -32.36 -17.43 12.42
C VAL A 795 -32.00 -18.87 12.82
N PRO A 796 -32.95 -19.74 13.22
CA PRO A 796 -32.62 -21.14 13.55
C PRO A 796 -31.91 -21.90 12.41
N ARG A 797 -32.18 -21.55 11.15
CA ARG A 797 -31.62 -22.20 9.96
C ARG A 797 -30.19 -21.74 9.62
N ILE A 798 -29.69 -20.66 10.23
CA ILE A 798 -28.34 -20.12 9.99
C ILE A 798 -27.41 -20.19 11.20
N LEU A 799 -27.90 -20.47 12.42
CA LEU A 799 -27.08 -20.50 13.65
C LEU A 799 -25.90 -21.46 13.60
N PHE A 800 -25.99 -22.55 12.82
CA PHE A 800 -24.87 -23.49 12.67
C PHE A 800 -23.60 -22.83 12.11
N LEU A 801 -23.73 -21.73 11.35
CA LEU A 801 -22.59 -20.99 10.79
C LEU A 801 -21.81 -20.20 11.85
N LEU A 802 -22.37 -19.96 13.04
CA LEU A 802 -21.63 -19.44 14.20
C LEU A 802 -20.61 -20.45 14.78
N LYS A 803 -20.59 -21.68 14.28
CA LYS A 803 -19.65 -22.75 14.67
C LYS A 803 -18.68 -23.13 13.54
N ASP A 804 -18.75 -22.42 12.40
CA ASP A 804 -17.92 -22.67 11.23
C ASP A 804 -16.44 -22.37 11.53
N GLY A 805 -15.53 -23.22 11.04
CA GLY A 805 -14.08 -22.99 11.19
C GLY A 805 -13.60 -21.73 10.46
N TYR A 806 -14.34 -21.31 9.42
CA TYR A 806 -14.08 -20.12 8.63
C TYR A 806 -14.53 -18.85 9.35
N GLU A 807 -13.58 -17.99 9.73
CA GLU A 807 -13.84 -16.75 10.47
C GLU A 807 -14.90 -15.86 9.82
N PRO A 808 -14.84 -15.51 8.52
CA PRO A 808 -15.86 -14.65 7.91
C PRO A 808 -17.27 -15.23 7.96
N SER A 809 -17.43 -16.55 8.07
CA SER A 809 -18.73 -17.20 8.21
C SER A 809 -19.37 -16.89 9.57
N ARG A 810 -18.57 -16.97 10.65
CA ARG A 810 -19.02 -16.67 12.03
C ARG A 810 -19.42 -15.20 12.16
N ILE A 811 -18.61 -14.29 11.64
CA ILE A 811 -18.83 -12.84 11.70
C ILE A 811 -20.12 -12.45 10.98
N VAL A 812 -20.23 -12.81 9.70
CA VAL A 812 -21.40 -12.47 8.87
C VAL A 812 -22.69 -13.03 9.46
N THR A 813 -22.63 -14.21 10.07
CA THR A 813 -23.80 -14.83 10.70
C THR A 813 -24.18 -14.11 12.00
N ALA A 814 -23.20 -13.69 12.81
CA ALA A 814 -23.46 -12.87 14.01
C ALA A 814 -24.12 -11.53 13.63
N GLU A 815 -23.59 -10.85 12.61
CA GLU A 815 -24.20 -9.62 12.07
C GLU A 815 -25.64 -9.83 11.61
N ALA A 816 -25.89 -10.91 10.85
CA ALA A 816 -27.22 -11.25 10.38
C ALA A 816 -28.17 -11.47 11.55
N CYS A 817 -27.76 -12.21 12.58
CA CYS A 817 -28.55 -12.41 13.80
C CYS A 817 -28.88 -11.08 14.49
N GLY A 818 -27.90 -10.17 14.61
CA GLY A 818 -28.09 -8.84 15.18
C GLY A 818 -29.05 -7.96 14.37
N LYS A 819 -29.02 -8.02 13.03
CA LYS A 819 -29.97 -7.31 12.16
C LYS A 819 -31.39 -7.86 12.28
N LEU A 820 -31.51 -9.18 12.39
CA LEU A 820 -32.80 -9.89 12.49
C LEU A 820 -33.42 -9.77 13.88
N LYS A 821 -32.64 -9.37 14.89
CA LYS A 821 -33.07 -9.13 16.28
C LYS A 821 -33.87 -10.27 16.90
N ASN A 822 -33.65 -11.52 16.46
CA ASN A 822 -34.37 -12.68 16.99
C ASN A 822 -33.69 -13.20 18.27
N PRO A 823 -34.38 -13.21 19.43
CA PRO A 823 -33.82 -13.69 20.69
C PRO A 823 -33.32 -15.13 20.67
N VAL A 824 -33.78 -15.97 19.73
CA VAL A 824 -33.30 -17.36 19.57
C VAL A 824 -31.78 -17.43 19.33
N ALA A 825 -31.16 -16.37 18.79
CA ALA A 825 -29.71 -16.32 18.59
C ALA A 825 -28.90 -16.08 19.86
N ILE A 826 -29.51 -15.59 20.94
CA ILE A 826 -28.80 -15.12 22.15
C ILE A 826 -27.85 -16.18 22.73
N PRO A 827 -28.25 -17.45 22.94
CA PRO A 827 -27.34 -18.45 23.53
C PRO A 827 -26.10 -18.71 22.68
N ASP A 828 -26.24 -18.78 21.36
CA ASP A 828 -25.12 -18.99 20.45
C ASP A 828 -24.23 -17.76 20.31
N LEU A 829 -24.81 -16.55 20.31
CA LEU A 829 -24.07 -15.29 20.31
C LEU A 829 -23.25 -15.12 21.60
N ILE A 830 -23.85 -15.43 22.76
CA ILE A 830 -23.14 -15.43 24.05
C ILE A 830 -21.98 -16.42 24.05
N ARG A 831 -22.13 -17.59 23.45
CA ARG A 831 -21.05 -18.59 23.33
C ARG A 831 -19.87 -18.05 22.54
N ILE A 832 -20.10 -17.35 21.43
CA ILE A 832 -19.02 -16.82 20.58
C ILE A 832 -18.41 -15.50 21.09
N LEU A 833 -18.94 -14.89 22.16
CA LEU A 833 -18.18 -13.88 22.92
C LEU A 833 -16.86 -14.44 23.46
N GLY A 834 -16.75 -15.77 23.63
CA GLY A 834 -15.51 -16.46 23.97
C GLY A 834 -14.70 -16.97 22.78
N ASP A 835 -14.96 -16.50 21.54
CA ASP A 835 -14.21 -16.92 20.36
C ASP A 835 -12.72 -16.54 20.44
N ARG A 836 -11.87 -17.38 19.84
CA ARG A 836 -10.41 -17.17 19.80
C ARG A 836 -9.99 -15.95 18.99
N LEU A 837 -10.87 -15.43 18.13
CA LEU A 837 -10.61 -14.28 17.28
C LEU A 837 -11.42 -13.08 17.76
N PHE A 838 -10.71 -12.00 18.02
CA PHE A 838 -11.27 -10.72 18.43
C PHE A 838 -12.38 -10.19 17.50
N THR A 839 -12.20 -10.28 16.18
CA THR A 839 -13.20 -9.86 15.18
C THR A 839 -14.55 -10.57 15.36
N VAL A 840 -14.54 -11.85 15.74
CA VAL A 840 -15.75 -12.64 16.02
C VAL A 840 -16.39 -12.22 17.34
N ARG A 841 -15.58 -11.98 18.39
CA ARG A 841 -16.08 -11.49 19.69
C ARG A 841 -16.79 -10.14 19.53
N SER A 842 -16.19 -9.24 18.76
CA SER A 842 -16.77 -7.93 18.43
C SER A 842 -18.09 -8.04 17.66
N ALA A 843 -18.15 -8.91 16.64
CA ALA A 843 -19.38 -9.16 15.89
C ALA A 843 -20.52 -9.64 16.80
N ALA A 844 -20.21 -10.52 17.75
CA ALA A 844 -21.16 -11.03 18.73
C ALA A 844 -21.63 -9.95 19.71
N GLU A 845 -20.71 -9.15 20.26
CA GLU A 845 -21.00 -7.99 21.11
C GLU A 845 -22.00 -7.06 20.41
N MET A 846 -21.68 -6.63 19.19
CA MET A 846 -22.55 -5.75 18.39
C MET A 846 -23.92 -6.38 18.10
N ALA A 847 -23.96 -7.69 17.82
CA ALA A 847 -25.20 -8.40 17.54
C ALA A 847 -26.12 -8.46 18.78
N LEU A 848 -25.53 -8.74 19.95
CA LEU A 848 -26.25 -8.78 21.23
C LEU A 848 -26.77 -7.40 21.63
N THR A 849 -25.97 -6.35 21.48
CA THR A 849 -26.43 -4.96 21.69
C THR A 849 -27.60 -4.61 20.78
N LYS A 850 -27.57 -5.01 19.50
CA LYS A 850 -28.68 -4.77 18.57
C LYS A 850 -29.96 -5.54 18.90
N ILE A 851 -29.84 -6.75 19.46
CA ILE A 851 -30.98 -7.53 19.97
C ILE A 851 -31.60 -6.82 21.18
N GLY A 852 -30.77 -6.21 22.04
CA GLY A 852 -31.22 -5.35 23.14
C GLY A 852 -31.67 -6.12 24.38
N LYS A 853 -32.68 -5.59 25.07
CA LYS A 853 -33.17 -6.04 26.38
C LYS A 853 -33.29 -7.56 26.57
N PRO A 854 -33.80 -8.37 25.62
CA PRO A 854 -33.89 -9.83 25.80
C PRO A 854 -32.54 -10.53 26.06
N GLY A 855 -31.43 -9.93 25.60
CA GLY A 855 -30.09 -10.45 25.82
C GLY A 855 -29.51 -10.12 27.20
N LEU A 856 -30.09 -9.16 27.94
CA LEU A 856 -29.44 -8.60 29.11
C LEU A 856 -29.34 -9.58 30.29
N GLU A 857 -30.43 -10.25 30.67
CA GLU A 857 -30.37 -11.23 31.75
C GLU A 857 -29.44 -12.43 31.42
N PRO A 858 -29.52 -13.03 30.21
CA PRO A 858 -28.57 -14.07 29.82
C PRO A 858 -27.11 -13.61 29.85
N LEU A 859 -26.82 -12.35 29.50
CA LEU A 859 -25.47 -11.79 29.60
C LEU A 859 -25.04 -11.68 31.07
N LEU A 860 -25.87 -11.12 31.95
CA LEU A 860 -25.59 -10.98 33.38
C LEU A 860 -25.34 -12.35 34.04
N ASP A 861 -26.13 -13.36 33.69
CA ASP A 861 -25.93 -14.74 34.17
C ASP A 861 -24.57 -15.27 33.71
N ARG A 862 -24.24 -15.05 32.43
CA ARG A 862 -23.00 -15.56 31.84
C ARG A 862 -21.75 -14.87 32.39
N MET A 863 -21.81 -13.60 32.80
CA MET A 863 -20.66 -12.86 33.34
C MET A 863 -19.95 -13.62 34.47
N THR A 864 -20.71 -14.31 35.34
CA THR A 864 -20.19 -15.03 36.51
C THR A 864 -19.23 -16.18 36.17
N VAL A 865 -19.30 -16.70 34.94
CA VAL A 865 -18.55 -17.87 34.47
C VAL A 865 -17.76 -17.62 33.18
N MET A 866 -17.95 -16.46 32.55
CA MET A 866 -17.21 -16.06 31.36
C MET A 866 -15.79 -15.64 31.75
N LYS A 867 -14.80 -16.16 31.00
CA LYS A 867 -13.40 -15.73 31.16
C LYS A 867 -13.07 -14.61 30.19
N SER A 868 -12.07 -13.80 30.54
CA SER A 868 -11.50 -12.83 29.63
C SER A 868 -10.81 -13.50 28.42
N PRO A 869 -10.77 -12.87 27.22
CA PRO A 869 -11.30 -11.54 26.86
C PRO A 869 -12.82 -11.47 26.69
N GLY A 870 -13.52 -12.61 26.64
CA GLY A 870 -14.98 -12.64 26.41
C GLY A 870 -15.80 -11.96 27.50
N LEU A 871 -15.31 -11.97 28.74
CA LEU A 871 -15.94 -11.27 29.87
C LEU A 871 -16.09 -9.77 29.63
N GLY A 872 -15.04 -9.09 29.15
CA GLY A 872 -15.10 -7.66 28.90
C GLY A 872 -16.11 -7.29 27.80
N HIS A 873 -16.17 -8.09 26.72
CA HIS A 873 -17.22 -7.93 25.70
C HIS A 873 -18.63 -8.14 26.26
N THR A 874 -18.79 -9.10 27.18
CA THR A 874 -20.06 -9.35 27.88
C THR A 874 -20.50 -8.12 28.67
N ILE A 875 -19.60 -7.56 29.48
CA ILE A 875 -19.85 -6.35 30.29
C ILE A 875 -20.18 -5.15 29.40
N ARG A 876 -19.39 -4.92 28.35
CA ARG A 876 -19.62 -3.81 27.42
C ARG A 876 -20.96 -3.92 26.69
N ALA A 877 -21.32 -5.10 26.20
CA ALA A 877 -22.63 -5.32 25.57
C ALA A 877 -23.76 -5.04 26.56
N SER A 878 -23.67 -5.55 27.79
CA SER A 878 -24.67 -5.30 28.83
C SER A 878 -24.76 -3.84 29.25
N GLY A 879 -23.64 -3.13 29.38
CA GLY A 879 -23.62 -1.69 29.70
C GLY A 879 -24.32 -0.86 28.62
N LYS A 880 -24.02 -1.13 27.34
CA LYS A 880 -24.69 -0.48 26.19
C LYS A 880 -26.20 -0.75 26.17
N ILE A 881 -26.62 -2.01 26.41
CA ILE A 881 -28.05 -2.35 26.48
C ILE A 881 -28.72 -1.67 27.67
N ALA A 882 -28.06 -1.63 28.83
CA ALA A 882 -28.60 -1.02 30.03
C ALA A 882 -28.78 0.50 29.90
N ALA A 883 -27.89 1.17 29.16
CA ALA A 883 -28.00 2.60 28.86
C ALA A 883 -29.24 2.97 28.03
N GLU A 884 -29.83 2.02 27.31
CA GLU A 884 -31.05 2.22 26.51
C GLU A 884 -32.35 1.88 27.27
N LEU A 885 -32.27 1.43 28.53
CA LEU A 885 -33.45 1.01 29.31
C LEU A 885 -34.21 2.19 29.94
N ASP A 886 -35.49 1.97 30.22
CA ASP A 886 -36.34 2.94 30.90
C ASP A 886 -36.04 2.93 32.42
N THR A 887 -35.65 4.08 32.97
CA THR A 887 -35.19 4.21 34.36
C THR A 887 -36.25 3.84 35.41
N ILE A 888 -37.53 3.92 35.05
CA ILE A 888 -38.65 3.60 35.96
C ILE A 888 -39.11 2.16 35.73
N LYS A 889 -39.39 1.78 34.48
CA LYS A 889 -39.96 0.46 34.16
C LYS A 889 -38.98 -0.68 34.35
N ASP A 890 -37.69 -0.43 34.13
CA ASP A 890 -36.63 -1.43 34.18
C ASP A 890 -35.76 -1.32 35.43
N ARG A 891 -36.26 -0.64 36.47
CA ARG A 891 -35.51 -0.31 37.70
C ARG A 891 -34.85 -1.53 38.35
N GLU A 892 -35.56 -2.65 38.48
CA GLU A 892 -34.99 -3.87 39.08
C GLU A 892 -33.82 -4.42 38.27
N LEU A 893 -33.94 -4.41 36.94
CA LEU A 893 -32.91 -4.87 36.03
C LEU A 893 -31.70 -3.93 36.02
N LEU A 894 -31.93 -2.61 36.07
CA LEU A 894 -30.88 -1.60 36.21
C LEU A 894 -30.11 -1.74 37.53
N VAL A 895 -30.80 -2.00 38.65
CA VAL A 895 -30.15 -2.29 39.94
C VAL A 895 -29.28 -3.55 39.84
N ARG A 896 -29.77 -4.58 39.17
CA ARG A 896 -29.01 -5.81 38.92
C ARG A 896 -27.77 -5.55 38.05
N CYS A 897 -27.89 -4.77 36.97
CA CYS A 897 -26.78 -4.35 36.12
C CYS A 897 -25.71 -3.61 36.92
N ARG A 898 -26.11 -2.57 37.66
CA ARG A 898 -25.21 -1.79 38.50
C ARG A 898 -24.44 -2.68 39.48
N LYS A 899 -25.14 -3.57 40.20
CA LYS A 899 -24.50 -4.50 41.13
C LYS A 899 -23.51 -5.43 40.43
N ALA A 900 -23.86 -5.92 39.24
CA ALA A 900 -22.97 -6.76 38.44
C ALA A 900 -21.71 -5.99 38.02
N PHE A 901 -21.84 -4.80 37.42
CA PHE A 901 -20.70 -4.01 36.95
C PHE A 901 -19.76 -3.60 38.09
N VAL A 902 -20.31 -3.20 39.25
CA VAL A 902 -19.52 -2.86 40.46
C VAL A 902 -18.65 -4.04 40.89
N SER A 903 -19.11 -5.29 40.76
CA SER A 903 -18.34 -6.48 41.15
C SER A 903 -17.07 -6.70 40.32
N TYR A 904 -16.94 -6.05 39.17
CA TYR A 904 -15.80 -6.17 38.27
C TYR A 904 -14.82 -4.98 38.34
N LEU A 905 -15.07 -3.99 39.19
CA LEU A 905 -14.16 -2.85 39.39
C LEU A 905 -12.79 -3.25 39.95
N ARG A 906 -12.68 -4.44 40.57
CA ARG A 906 -11.44 -4.98 41.15
C ARG A 906 -11.00 -6.29 40.47
N TYR A 907 -11.45 -6.53 39.24
CA TYR A 907 -11.08 -7.74 38.50
C TYR A 907 -9.61 -7.71 38.10
N ASP A 908 -8.93 -8.87 38.03
CA ASP A 908 -7.48 -8.94 37.80
C ASP A 908 -7.02 -8.28 36.48
N GLU A 909 -7.84 -8.39 35.43
CA GLU A 909 -7.49 -7.86 34.10
C GLU A 909 -7.95 -6.40 33.88
N PRO A 910 -7.04 -5.47 33.49
CA PRO A 910 -7.36 -4.05 33.30
C PRO A 910 -8.49 -3.79 32.30
N PHE A 911 -8.53 -4.55 31.20
CA PHE A 911 -9.59 -4.47 30.21
C PHE A 911 -10.98 -4.58 30.83
N VAL A 912 -11.16 -5.58 31.69
CA VAL A 912 -12.44 -5.88 32.35
C VAL A 912 -12.81 -4.77 33.32
N ARG A 913 -11.84 -4.23 34.05
CA ARG A 913 -12.04 -3.09 34.95
C ARG A 913 -12.47 -1.84 34.17
N LEU A 914 -11.77 -1.49 33.08
CA LEU A 914 -12.10 -0.33 32.27
C LEU A 914 -13.52 -0.40 31.71
N VAL A 915 -13.90 -1.52 31.09
CA VAL A 915 -15.26 -1.64 30.53
C VAL A 915 -16.33 -1.70 31.61
N ALA A 916 -16.02 -2.16 32.82
CA ALA A 916 -16.92 -2.09 33.97
C ALA A 916 -17.12 -0.65 34.45
N VAL A 917 -16.04 0.15 34.48
CA VAL A 917 -16.09 1.59 34.76
C VAL A 917 -16.97 2.29 33.72
N GLN A 918 -16.70 2.10 32.43
CA GLN A 918 -17.49 2.67 31.32
C GLN A 918 -18.97 2.25 31.38
N ALA A 919 -19.27 0.99 31.73
CA ALA A 919 -20.65 0.52 31.86
C ALA A 919 -21.43 1.20 33.01
N LEU A 920 -20.74 1.83 33.97
CA LEU A 920 -21.33 2.51 35.12
C LEU A 920 -21.61 4.01 34.91
N GLU A 921 -21.18 4.58 33.77
CA GLU A 921 -21.34 6.01 33.43
C GLU A 921 -22.78 6.50 33.64
N ASN A 922 -23.77 5.76 33.15
CA ASN A 922 -25.19 6.12 33.24
C ASN A 922 -25.87 5.77 34.59
N PHE A 923 -25.11 5.31 35.60
CA PHE A 923 -25.63 4.89 36.91
C PHE A 923 -25.23 5.82 38.06
N LEU A 924 -24.57 6.95 37.76
CA LEU A 924 -23.89 7.76 38.75
C LEU A 924 -24.86 8.41 39.75
N ASP A 925 -24.63 8.13 41.03
CA ASP A 925 -25.24 8.76 42.19
C ASP A 925 -24.20 8.87 43.33
N ASP A 926 -24.50 9.59 44.42
CA ASP A 926 -23.53 9.81 45.50
C ASP A 926 -22.92 8.52 46.07
N PRO A 927 -23.70 7.44 46.34
CA PRO A 927 -23.13 6.16 46.76
C PRO A 927 -22.20 5.51 45.73
N LEU A 928 -22.57 5.54 44.43
CA LEU A 928 -21.73 4.97 43.38
C LEU A 928 -20.45 5.79 43.22
N ARG A 929 -20.54 7.12 43.25
CA ARG A 929 -19.38 8.02 43.19
C ARG A 929 -18.35 7.65 44.25
N ARG A 930 -18.75 7.50 45.51
CA ARG A 930 -17.84 7.05 46.60
C ARG A 930 -17.24 5.67 46.33
N THR A 931 -18.02 4.77 45.74
CA THR A 931 -17.54 3.43 45.36
C THR A 931 -16.49 3.50 44.26
N LEU A 932 -16.71 4.34 43.24
CA LEU A 932 -15.77 4.58 42.15
C LEU A 932 -14.50 5.30 42.65
N GLU A 933 -14.62 6.29 43.54
CA GLU A 933 -13.48 6.96 44.18
C GLU A 933 -12.61 5.98 44.99
N ALA A 934 -13.24 5.09 45.77
CA ALA A 934 -12.52 4.06 46.51
C ALA A 934 -11.83 3.04 45.58
N ALA A 935 -12.49 2.62 44.50
CA ALA A 935 -11.89 1.74 43.51
C ALA A 935 -10.73 2.41 42.74
N ARG A 936 -10.89 3.69 42.37
CA ARG A 936 -9.86 4.51 41.73
C ARG A 936 -8.62 4.65 42.62
N ALA A 937 -8.79 4.81 43.93
CA ALA A 937 -7.67 4.93 44.87
C ALA A 937 -6.80 3.66 44.97
N GLU A 938 -7.37 2.50 44.63
CA GLU A 938 -6.66 1.20 44.60
C GLU A 938 -6.13 0.84 43.20
N GLU A 939 -6.51 1.59 42.16
CA GLU A 939 -6.16 1.29 40.77
C GLU A 939 -4.75 1.79 40.43
N THR A 940 -4.00 0.95 39.71
CA THR A 940 -2.62 1.25 39.29
C THR A 940 -2.47 1.35 37.78
N ASN A 941 -3.42 0.80 37.01
CA ASN A 941 -3.40 0.88 35.56
C ASN A 941 -3.89 2.26 35.10
N ARG A 942 -3.01 3.00 34.40
CA ARG A 942 -3.24 4.38 33.98
C ARG A 942 -4.46 4.59 33.08
N PHE A 943 -4.82 3.59 32.26
CA PHE A 943 -6.01 3.68 31.41
C PHE A 943 -7.30 3.48 32.17
N VAL A 944 -7.28 2.57 33.14
CA VAL A 944 -8.44 2.40 34.03
C VAL A 944 -8.60 3.67 34.87
N LEU A 945 -7.50 4.24 35.37
CA LEU A 945 -7.50 5.54 36.06
C LEU A 945 -8.08 6.67 35.20
N ALA A 946 -7.72 6.74 33.90
CA ALA A 946 -8.29 7.72 32.98
C ALA A 946 -9.80 7.50 32.76
N GLY A 947 -10.24 6.25 32.63
CA GLY A 947 -11.67 5.89 32.59
C GLY A 947 -12.43 6.35 33.84
N PHE A 948 -11.84 6.18 35.03
CA PHE A 948 -12.41 6.74 36.27
C PHE A 948 -12.44 8.27 36.25
N GLY A 949 -11.35 8.90 35.79
CA GLY A 949 -11.22 10.36 35.69
C GLY A 949 -12.33 10.98 34.84
N LYS A 950 -12.59 10.41 33.66
CA LYS A 950 -13.65 10.86 32.76
C LYS A 950 -15.02 10.87 33.45
N ILE A 951 -15.44 9.74 34.02
CA ILE A 951 -16.77 9.59 34.64
C ILE A 951 -16.91 10.46 35.90
N LEU A 952 -15.84 10.66 36.66
CA LEU A 952 -15.88 11.46 37.89
C LEU A 952 -15.77 12.98 37.63
N ALA A 953 -15.31 13.41 36.46
CA ALA A 953 -15.17 14.82 36.09
C ALA A 953 -16.40 15.39 35.34
N GLU A 954 -17.17 14.55 34.64
CA GLU A 954 -18.35 14.95 33.85
C GLU A 954 -19.62 15.26 34.68
N HIS A 955 -19.56 15.12 36.01
CA HIS A 955 -20.66 15.30 36.96
C HIS A 955 -20.15 15.87 38.29
#